data_AF-A0A4U0P4G6-F1
#
_entry.id   AF-A0A4U0P4G6-F1
#
_cell.length_a   1.000
_cell.length_b   1.000
_cell.length_c   1.000
_cell.angle_alpha   90.00
_cell.angle_beta   90.00
_cell.angle_gamma   90.00
#
_symmetry.space_group_name_H-M   'P 1'
#
loop_
_entity.id
_entity.type
_entity.pdbx_description
1 polymer ?
#
loop_
_entity_poly.entity_id
_entity_poly.type
_entity_poly.pdbx_seq_one_letter_code
_entity_poly.pdbx_strand_id
1 'polypeptide(L)'
;MKKRYIYMLACVAARFALSVLLCCSAIVGFAQKKVSPVSVSSDGKLQYVLDSLGNQIPDFSYAGYQSGNVAIPDVPVKIAVPQKSGDATTRIQAAIDYVSGLPLDKNGFRGTVLLEAGEYQLAGSLKLHSSGVVLRGAGFDNEGTVLLGTGESRETLIRIAGSVDQKIEAKANVTSAYVPVNARKMAVDHAAQFKVGDKVMVKRPFTQEWINILGTDHFGGGITSLGWKPGRIEISWDRNVVAVNGNTIELDVPITTALDQQYGGATVEKYIWNGRIEHVGVENMTLKSAYNGSNAMDEDHRWMAVTIENAANSWVRQMQFKHFAGSAVYVLATAKQVTVEDCISLDPVSEIGGQRRYTFYTKGQQCLFQRLYSEKGYHDFAVGYAAAGPNAFVQCQAVEPYSFSGAIDSWASGVLFDVIDIDGQALSYKNRGQDGQGAGWAAANSVFWQISAALVECYQPPTAQNWAFGVWAQFQGDGHWEQSNEHVKPKSLYYAQLKDRIGQTAVERTILLPILTEASSRPSISVAMELTKQAYQLNPQLIDFIREAKTRQSLQISTSGLRTIDQVGYKEPVTHTAQGSMTVANGWLQRNQQVLVGKKTDIQWWSSTAKPHSIEKAKPHITRFVPGETGLGLTDDLEEVAATMKANQVLSIDHNYGLWYDRRRDDHERVRRINGEVWPPFYELPFARTGMGLAYDGLSKYNLTKYNKFYWNRLKEFADLADQNGLILLHQNYFQHNILEAGAHYTDFPWRTANNINEVGFPEPVPYAGDKRIFMAEQFYDVEHPARRALHRAYIRQCLDNFKDNSSVIQLISAEYTGPLHFTAFWIDVINEWKVETGKSPIIALSTPKDVQDAILADPKRAAAVDVIDIRYWHYQEDGSTHAPEGGKNLAPRQHGFGKKTSAKQVYRAVSEYRKAYPDKAVTYHGPNYPEMAWAIFMAGGSMANLPLVGDGEFYRAAATMKAESIEDHWILKGKEGAIVFQPKVDQLKTLFPELKGVYAVHYVDPKTGKLLGSERINVDKQPLSKKFNTSDLVIWISKR
;
A
#
# COMPACT_ATOMS: atom_id res chain seq x y z
N MET A 1 -57.83 -34.89 72.43
CA MET A 1 -57.43 -34.64 71.03
C MET A 1 -57.15 -33.15 70.72
N LYS A 2 -56.53 -32.36 71.62
CA LYS A 2 -56.15 -30.95 71.36
C LYS A 2 -54.81 -30.47 71.98
N LYS A 3 -54.11 -31.29 72.79
CA LYS A 3 -52.85 -30.88 73.46
C LYS A 3 -51.55 -31.49 72.88
N ARG A 4 -51.61 -32.51 72.02
CA ARG A 4 -50.42 -33.09 71.36
C ARG A 4 -50.02 -32.43 70.03
N TYR A 5 -50.92 -31.68 69.39
CA TYR A 5 -50.61 -30.97 68.14
C TYR A 5 -49.90 -29.62 68.36
N ILE A 6 -50.07 -28.99 69.53
CA ILE A 6 -49.49 -27.66 69.80
C ILE A 6 -47.99 -27.74 70.13
N TYR A 7 -47.53 -28.81 70.78
CA TYR A 7 -46.09 -29.00 71.08
C TYR A 7 -45.27 -29.42 69.86
N MET A 8 -45.86 -30.12 68.89
CA MET A 8 -45.17 -30.56 67.68
C MET A 8 -45.01 -29.42 66.65
N LEU A 9 -45.98 -28.50 66.55
CA LEU A 9 -45.84 -27.30 65.72
C LEU A 9 -44.84 -26.28 66.31
N ALA A 10 -44.75 -26.15 67.64
CA ALA A 10 -43.80 -25.23 68.27
C ALA A 10 -42.33 -25.67 68.11
N CYS A 11 -42.05 -26.98 68.15
CA CYS A 11 -40.68 -27.49 67.95
C CYS A 11 -40.23 -27.48 66.48
N VAL A 12 -41.16 -27.63 65.52
CA VAL A 12 -40.86 -27.52 64.08
C VAL A 12 -40.68 -26.06 63.67
N ALA A 13 -41.49 -25.13 64.20
CA ALA A 13 -41.33 -23.70 63.95
C ALA A 13 -40.03 -23.12 64.56
N ALA A 14 -39.64 -23.57 65.75
CA ALA A 14 -38.39 -23.12 66.39
C ALA A 14 -37.14 -23.67 65.68
N ARG A 15 -37.18 -24.90 65.15
CA ARG A 15 -36.06 -25.47 64.36
C ARG A 15 -35.99 -24.88 62.95
N PHE A 16 -37.12 -24.52 62.33
CA PHE A 16 -37.14 -23.83 61.03
C PHE A 16 -36.67 -22.37 61.16
N ALA A 17 -37.07 -21.66 62.23
CA ALA A 17 -36.61 -20.29 62.48
C ALA A 17 -35.11 -20.20 62.80
N LEU A 18 -34.54 -21.17 63.54
CA LEU A 18 -33.10 -21.20 63.83
C LEU A 18 -32.27 -21.63 62.61
N SER A 19 -32.80 -22.49 61.73
CA SER A 19 -32.15 -22.89 60.47
C SER A 19 -32.22 -21.79 59.41
N VAL A 20 -33.31 -21.01 59.37
CA VAL A 20 -33.43 -19.83 58.50
C VAL A 20 -32.57 -18.66 59.02
N LEU A 21 -32.43 -18.47 60.34
CA LEU A 21 -31.48 -17.47 60.87
C LEU A 21 -30.01 -17.86 60.64
N LEU A 22 -29.63 -19.14 60.73
CA LEU A 22 -28.26 -19.58 60.40
C LEU A 22 -27.98 -19.61 58.89
N CYS A 23 -28.97 -19.87 58.03
CA CYS A 23 -28.81 -19.73 56.57
C CYS A 23 -28.83 -18.28 56.10
N CYS A 24 -29.55 -17.37 56.78
CA CYS A 24 -29.54 -15.93 56.45
C CYS A 24 -28.30 -15.19 56.96
N SER A 25 -27.57 -15.72 57.95
CA SER A 25 -26.29 -15.15 58.39
C SER A 25 -25.06 -15.70 57.65
N ALA A 26 -25.22 -16.76 56.85
CA ALA A 26 -24.19 -17.27 55.94
C ALA A 26 -24.27 -16.66 54.51
N ILE A 27 -25.26 -15.81 54.24
CA ILE A 27 -25.39 -15.03 52.98
C ILE A 27 -25.32 -13.53 53.31
N VAL A 28 -24.40 -13.14 54.20
CA VAL A 28 -23.70 -11.87 53.97
C VAL A 28 -22.59 -12.23 52.99
N GLY A 29 -22.96 -12.41 51.72
CA GLY A 29 -21.98 -12.30 50.66
C GLY A 29 -21.39 -10.92 50.82
N PHE A 30 -20.16 -10.84 51.36
CA PHE A 30 -19.37 -9.64 51.27
C PHE A 30 -19.36 -9.30 49.78
N ALA A 31 -20.15 -8.29 49.39
CA ALA A 31 -19.94 -7.61 48.13
C ALA A 31 -18.52 -7.07 48.24
N GLN A 32 -17.56 -7.84 47.73
CA GLN A 32 -16.16 -7.49 47.75
C GLN A 32 -16.10 -6.16 47.02
N LYS A 33 -15.83 -5.08 47.76
CA LYS A 33 -15.81 -3.72 47.24
C LYS A 33 -14.88 -3.75 46.02
N LYS A 34 -15.43 -3.54 44.82
CA LYS A 34 -14.67 -3.66 43.57
C LYS A 34 -13.50 -2.68 43.67
N VAL A 35 -12.29 -3.20 43.77
CA VAL A 35 -11.10 -2.39 43.95
C VAL A 35 -10.79 -1.76 42.60
N SER A 36 -10.61 -0.44 42.58
CA SER A 36 -10.23 0.26 41.35
C SER A 36 -8.83 -0.22 40.89
N PRO A 37 -8.64 -0.51 39.60
CA PRO A 37 -7.36 -0.99 39.08
C PRO A 37 -6.25 0.08 39.12
N VAL A 38 -6.62 1.36 39.24
CA VAL A 38 -5.69 2.48 39.43
C VAL A 38 -6.31 3.50 40.39
N SER A 39 -5.51 3.98 41.34
CA SER A 39 -5.94 5.03 42.27
C SER A 39 -4.81 6.01 42.53
N VAL A 40 -5.13 7.16 43.12
CA VAL A 40 -4.13 8.15 43.53
C VAL A 40 -3.89 7.99 45.03
N SER A 41 -2.62 7.81 45.42
CA SER A 41 -2.21 7.74 46.81
C SER A 41 -2.31 9.09 47.52
N SER A 42 -2.21 9.07 48.85
CA SER A 42 -2.18 10.30 49.67
C SER A 42 -1.00 11.24 49.34
N ASP A 43 0.11 10.71 48.82
CA ASP A 43 1.27 11.48 48.35
C ASP A 43 1.17 11.89 46.87
N GLY A 44 0.03 11.62 46.21
CA GLY A 44 -0.28 12.10 44.87
C GLY A 44 0.29 11.28 43.72
N LYS A 45 0.74 10.05 43.98
CA LYS A 45 1.25 9.10 42.97
C LYS A 45 0.18 8.11 42.55
N LEU A 46 0.33 7.52 41.36
CA LEU A 46 -0.54 6.45 40.90
C LEU A 46 -0.18 5.13 41.61
N GLN A 47 -1.20 4.43 42.10
CA GLN A 47 -1.12 3.09 42.65
C GLN A 47 -1.93 2.14 41.78
N TYR A 48 -1.29 1.04 41.36
CA TYR A 48 -1.88 0.03 40.49
C TYR A 48 -2.21 -1.23 41.26
N VAL A 49 -3.36 -1.82 40.95
CA VAL A 49 -3.76 -3.13 41.46
C VAL A 49 -3.55 -4.15 40.35
N LEU A 50 -2.63 -5.09 40.61
CA LEU A 50 -2.38 -6.19 39.69
C LEU A 50 -3.57 -7.17 39.70
N ASP A 51 -3.92 -7.70 38.54
CA ASP A 51 -4.86 -8.83 38.47
C ASP A 51 -4.23 -10.13 38.98
N SER A 52 -5.00 -11.22 38.98
CA SER A 52 -4.52 -12.53 39.46
C SER A 52 -3.34 -13.12 38.68
N LEU A 53 -3.07 -12.64 37.47
CA LEU A 53 -1.95 -13.06 36.62
C LEU A 53 -0.80 -12.05 36.62
N GLY A 54 -0.94 -10.95 37.37
CA GLY A 54 0.06 -9.89 37.47
C GLY A 54 -0.07 -8.79 36.41
N ASN A 55 -1.14 -8.78 35.62
CA ASN A 55 -1.39 -7.73 34.63
C ASN A 55 -1.81 -6.43 35.30
N GLN A 56 -1.49 -5.31 34.66
CA GLN A 56 -1.94 -3.98 35.07
C GLN A 56 -2.13 -3.06 33.86
N ILE A 57 -2.73 -1.90 34.10
CA ILE A 57 -2.85 -0.83 33.11
C ILE A 57 -1.45 -0.47 32.57
N PRO A 58 -1.25 -0.41 31.24
CA PRO A 58 0.03 -0.06 30.66
C PRO A 58 0.55 1.32 31.09
N ASP A 59 1.87 1.45 31.17
CA ASP A 59 2.53 2.74 31.35
C ASP A 59 2.65 3.47 30.00
N PHE A 60 1.75 4.43 29.77
CA PHE A 60 1.69 5.19 28.52
C PHE A 60 2.73 6.32 28.47
N SER A 61 3.39 6.62 29.59
CA SER A 61 4.37 7.72 29.65
C SER A 61 5.62 7.50 28.80
N TYR A 62 5.84 6.28 28.31
CA TYR A 62 6.90 5.95 27.33
C TYR A 62 6.54 6.31 25.88
N ALA A 63 5.34 6.85 25.62
CA ALA A 63 4.99 7.40 24.31
C ALA A 63 5.66 8.76 24.06
N GLY A 64 6.09 8.98 22.82
CA GLY A 64 6.64 10.24 22.33
C GLY A 64 8.15 10.23 22.05
N TYR A 65 8.66 11.37 21.63
CA TYR A 65 10.06 11.64 21.33
C TYR A 65 10.98 11.14 22.45
N GLN A 66 11.95 10.28 22.10
CA GLN A 66 12.85 9.59 23.05
C GLN A 66 12.11 8.94 24.23
N SER A 67 10.98 8.30 23.95
CA SER A 67 10.08 7.68 24.93
C SER A 67 9.59 8.64 26.02
N GLY A 68 9.34 9.91 25.67
CA GLY A 68 8.88 10.94 26.60
C GLY A 68 9.92 11.38 27.64
N ASN A 69 11.17 10.89 27.56
CA ASN A 69 12.19 11.20 28.56
C ASN A 69 12.63 12.67 28.52
N VAL A 70 12.62 13.29 27.35
CA VAL A 70 13.06 14.68 27.14
C VAL A 70 12.05 15.47 26.32
N ALA A 71 12.17 16.80 26.33
CA ALA A 71 11.43 17.67 25.42
C ALA A 71 11.97 17.57 23.98
N ILE A 72 11.14 17.90 22.99
CA ILE A 72 11.59 18.08 21.61
C ILE A 72 12.52 19.31 21.56
N PRO A 73 13.76 19.17 21.06
CA PRO A 73 14.72 20.27 21.07
C PRO A 73 14.38 21.37 20.05
N ASP A 74 14.84 22.59 20.30
CA ASP A 74 14.94 23.63 19.27
C ASP A 74 16.32 23.52 18.60
N VAL A 75 16.35 22.96 17.39
CA VAL A 75 17.58 22.67 16.65
C VAL A 75 18.05 23.91 15.88
N PRO A 76 19.33 24.32 15.99
CA PRO A 76 19.85 25.50 15.30
C PRO A 76 19.72 25.45 13.78
N VAL A 77 19.33 26.59 13.19
CA VAL A 77 19.24 26.76 11.74
C VAL A 77 20.63 26.82 11.11
N LYS A 78 20.81 26.09 10.01
CA LYS A 78 22.07 26.02 9.24
C LYS A 78 21.97 26.65 7.87
N ILE A 79 20.79 26.70 7.29
CA ILE A 79 20.55 27.25 5.97
C ILE A 79 19.13 27.81 5.88
N ALA A 80 18.98 28.91 5.14
CA ALA A 80 17.68 29.50 4.83
C ALA A 80 17.30 29.22 3.36
N VAL A 81 16.01 29.06 3.11
CA VAL A 81 15.42 29.01 1.77
C VAL A 81 14.46 30.17 1.62
N PRO A 82 14.83 31.24 0.88
CA PRO A 82 13.94 32.37 0.63
C PRO A 82 12.75 31.99 -0.25
N GLN A 83 11.62 32.66 -0.08
CA GLN A 83 10.47 32.47 -0.98
C GLN A 83 10.80 33.02 -2.38
N LYS A 84 10.46 32.26 -3.42
CA LYS A 84 10.55 32.66 -4.84
C LYS A 84 9.37 32.08 -5.61
N SER A 85 9.02 32.71 -6.72
CA SER A 85 8.03 32.21 -7.67
C SER A 85 8.47 30.92 -8.36
N GLY A 86 7.51 30.06 -8.70
CA GLY A 86 7.74 28.79 -9.39
C GLY A 86 7.81 27.58 -8.47
N ASP A 87 8.08 26.41 -9.03
CA ASP A 87 8.22 25.17 -8.28
C ASP A 87 9.48 25.19 -7.41
N ALA A 88 9.30 25.01 -6.11
CA ALA A 88 10.35 25.01 -5.10
C ALA A 88 10.85 23.60 -4.74
N THR A 89 10.29 22.54 -5.35
CA THR A 89 10.59 21.13 -4.99
C THR A 89 12.09 20.85 -4.97
N THR A 90 12.78 21.04 -6.10
CA THR A 90 14.24 20.81 -6.20
C THR A 90 15.02 21.68 -5.23
N ARG A 91 14.63 22.95 -5.08
CA ARG A 91 15.36 23.93 -4.26
C ARG A 91 15.29 23.62 -2.77
N ILE A 92 14.12 23.20 -2.28
CA ILE A 92 13.95 22.79 -0.88
C ILE A 92 14.62 21.44 -0.65
N GLN A 93 14.47 20.48 -1.58
CA GLN A 93 15.15 19.19 -1.46
C GLN A 93 16.68 19.37 -1.41
N ALA A 94 17.25 20.26 -2.22
CA ALA A 94 18.67 20.57 -2.18
C ALA A 94 19.13 21.16 -0.83
N ALA A 95 18.29 21.96 -0.16
CA ALA A 95 18.59 22.46 1.18
C ALA A 95 18.55 21.33 2.23
N ILE A 96 17.60 20.40 2.13
CA ILE A 96 17.54 19.19 2.95
C ILE A 96 18.80 18.34 2.72
N ASP A 97 19.20 18.13 1.47
CA ASP A 97 20.38 17.34 1.11
C ASP A 97 21.68 18.01 1.59
N TYR A 98 21.77 19.34 1.50
CA TYR A 98 22.89 20.11 2.05
C TYR A 98 23.04 19.88 3.56
N VAL A 99 21.95 20.03 4.32
CA VAL A 99 21.97 19.78 5.78
C VAL A 99 22.25 18.31 6.08
N SER A 100 21.73 17.39 5.27
CA SER A 100 22.01 15.96 5.37
C SER A 100 23.51 15.64 5.21
N GLY A 101 24.26 16.47 4.47
CA GLY A 101 25.72 16.36 4.32
C GLY A 101 26.55 16.91 5.48
N LEU A 102 25.97 17.70 6.40
CA LEU A 102 26.70 18.28 7.55
C LEU A 102 26.96 17.23 8.64
N PRO A 103 28.06 17.30 9.40
CA PRO A 103 28.33 16.34 10.47
C PRO A 103 27.25 16.37 11.56
N LEU A 104 26.95 15.21 12.15
CA LEU A 104 26.13 15.12 13.36
C LEU A 104 26.86 15.78 14.54
N ASP A 105 26.13 16.56 15.32
CA ASP A 105 26.60 17.06 16.61
C ASP A 105 26.50 15.98 17.71
N LYS A 106 26.93 16.33 18.92
CA LYS A 106 26.90 15.43 20.09
C LYS A 106 25.51 14.96 20.51
N ASN A 107 24.46 15.66 20.05
CA ASN A 107 23.07 15.38 20.36
C ASN A 107 22.36 14.65 19.21
N GLY A 108 23.07 14.32 18.12
CA GLY A 108 22.52 13.61 16.97
C GLY A 108 21.88 14.52 15.92
N PHE A 109 22.21 15.82 15.89
CA PHE A 109 21.66 16.78 14.92
C PHE A 109 22.69 17.30 13.92
N ARG A 110 22.27 17.41 12.66
CA ARG A 110 23.00 18.13 11.60
C ARG A 110 22.57 19.58 11.54
N GLY A 111 21.27 19.82 11.71
CA GLY A 111 20.69 21.15 11.84
C GLY A 111 19.33 21.31 11.18
N THR A 112 18.89 22.57 11.11
CA THR A 112 17.57 22.94 10.58
C THR A 112 17.69 23.65 9.23
N VAL A 113 16.86 23.24 8.28
CA VAL A 113 16.50 23.99 7.07
C VAL A 113 15.34 24.91 7.43
N LEU A 114 15.56 26.23 7.36
CA LEU A 114 14.51 27.21 7.59
C LEU A 114 13.94 27.70 6.26
N LEU A 115 12.64 27.52 6.07
CA LEU A 115 11.88 28.15 5.01
C LEU A 115 11.41 29.52 5.50
N GLU A 116 11.74 30.57 4.76
CA GLU A 116 11.23 31.91 5.07
C GLU A 116 9.71 31.98 4.86
N ALA A 117 9.06 33.00 5.43
CA ALA A 117 7.62 33.19 5.28
C ALA A 117 7.21 33.34 3.81
N GLY A 118 5.99 32.89 3.49
CA GLY A 118 5.42 32.91 2.16
C GLY A 118 5.02 31.53 1.63
N GLU A 119 4.41 31.52 0.44
CA GLU A 119 3.90 30.31 -0.21
C GLU A 119 4.91 29.72 -1.21
N TYR A 120 5.15 28.41 -1.10
CA TYR A 120 6.02 27.62 -1.97
C TYR A 120 5.18 26.59 -2.71
N GLN A 121 5.21 26.63 -4.04
CA GLN A 121 4.57 25.61 -4.85
C GLN A 121 5.49 24.40 -4.96
N LEU A 122 4.94 23.19 -4.75
CA LEU A 122 5.67 21.94 -4.86
C LEU A 122 4.98 21.05 -5.88
N ALA A 123 5.59 20.82 -7.03
CA ALA A 123 5.08 19.85 -8.02
C ALA A 123 5.47 18.41 -7.68
N GLY A 124 6.51 18.21 -6.85
CA GLY A 124 6.91 16.90 -6.35
C GLY A 124 6.77 16.76 -4.83
N SER A 125 7.51 15.79 -4.29
CA SER A 125 7.49 15.41 -2.87
C SER A 125 8.84 15.69 -2.22
N LEU A 126 8.85 16.08 -0.93
CA LEU A 126 10.08 16.31 -0.16
C LEU A 126 10.43 15.07 0.67
N LYS A 127 11.70 14.67 0.67
CA LYS A 127 12.17 13.48 1.40
C LYS A 127 13.26 13.83 2.40
N LEU A 128 12.96 13.65 3.68
CA LEU A 128 13.94 13.67 4.77
C LEU A 128 14.42 12.24 5.00
N HIS A 129 15.64 11.94 4.52
CA HIS A 129 16.18 10.58 4.45
C HIS A 129 17.46 10.38 5.28
N SER A 130 17.82 11.35 6.12
CA SER A 130 19.03 11.34 6.94
C SER A 130 18.72 11.73 8.38
N SER A 131 19.41 11.11 9.33
CA SER A 131 19.29 11.45 10.75
C SER A 131 19.72 12.88 11.05
N GLY A 132 19.06 13.50 12.03
CA GLY A 132 19.44 14.81 12.59
C GLY A 132 19.02 16.03 11.76
N VAL A 133 18.06 15.88 10.85
CA VAL A 133 17.63 16.95 9.93
C VAL A 133 16.24 17.44 10.33
N VAL A 134 16.08 18.77 10.42
CA VAL A 134 14.78 19.40 10.71
C VAL A 134 14.38 20.32 9.55
N LEU A 135 13.13 20.22 9.10
CA LEU A 135 12.51 21.17 8.18
C LEU A 135 11.56 22.07 8.96
N ARG A 136 11.87 23.37 8.98
CA ARG A 136 11.16 24.37 9.79
C ARG A 136 10.64 25.51 8.90
N GLY A 137 9.43 25.98 9.17
CA GLY A 137 8.89 27.20 8.58
C GLY A 137 8.96 28.41 9.53
N ALA A 138 8.49 29.56 9.05
CA ALA A 138 8.46 30.81 9.79
C ALA A 138 7.14 31.04 10.56
N GLY A 139 6.23 30.06 10.60
CA GLY A 139 4.93 30.15 11.25
C GLY A 139 3.90 29.24 10.56
N PHE A 140 2.95 28.71 11.33
CA PHE A 140 1.86 27.86 10.81
C PHE A 140 0.50 28.58 10.71
N ASP A 141 0.52 29.92 10.77
CA ASP A 141 -0.62 30.77 10.46
C ASP A 141 -0.50 31.34 9.02
N ASN A 142 -1.45 32.21 8.63
CA ASN A 142 -1.50 32.79 7.29
C ASN A 142 -0.34 33.75 6.99
N GLU A 143 0.42 34.21 7.99
CA GLU A 143 1.57 35.11 7.83
C GLU A 143 2.90 34.34 7.79
N GLY A 144 2.87 33.02 8.07
CA GLY A 144 4.03 32.15 8.10
C GLY A 144 4.36 31.49 6.76
N THR A 145 4.84 30.24 6.83
CA THR A 145 5.24 29.45 5.66
C THR A 145 4.10 28.55 5.22
N VAL A 146 3.80 28.54 3.91
CA VAL A 146 2.83 27.62 3.29
C VAL A 146 3.52 26.77 2.23
N LEU A 147 3.45 25.46 2.35
CA LEU A 147 3.82 24.53 1.28
C LEU A 147 2.55 24.06 0.57
N LEU A 148 2.39 24.50 -0.68
CA LEU A 148 1.28 24.14 -1.54
C LEU A 148 1.70 22.98 -2.46
N GLY A 149 1.25 21.77 -2.16
CA GLY A 149 1.35 20.63 -3.05
C GLY A 149 0.48 20.83 -4.28
N THR A 150 1.12 21.08 -5.42
CA THR A 150 0.49 21.26 -6.73
C THR A 150 0.49 19.96 -7.53
N GLY A 151 -0.19 19.99 -8.67
CA GLY A 151 -0.32 18.85 -9.56
C GLY A 151 -1.42 17.88 -9.13
N GLU A 152 -1.47 16.75 -9.83
CA GLU A 152 -2.57 15.78 -9.74
C GLU A 152 -2.10 14.43 -9.17
N SER A 153 -0.86 14.39 -8.67
CA SER A 153 -0.29 13.19 -8.04
C SER A 153 -0.89 12.95 -6.66
N ARG A 154 -1.12 11.66 -6.36
CA ARG A 154 -1.58 11.19 -5.04
C ARG A 154 -0.47 10.98 -4.02
N GLU A 155 0.76 11.34 -4.36
CA GLU A 155 1.93 11.21 -3.50
C GLU A 155 1.80 11.97 -2.16
N THR A 156 2.56 11.50 -1.18
CA THR A 156 2.78 12.20 0.09
C THR A 156 3.61 13.47 -0.12
N LEU A 157 3.18 14.62 0.42
CA LEU A 157 3.91 15.88 0.26
C LEU A 157 5.29 15.88 0.95
N ILE A 158 5.38 15.39 2.18
CA ILE A 158 6.63 15.26 2.94
C ILE A 158 6.77 13.83 3.49
N ARG A 159 7.88 13.17 3.17
CA ARG A 159 8.22 11.82 3.66
C ARG A 159 9.43 11.87 4.57
N ILE A 160 9.28 11.43 5.81
CA ILE A 160 10.39 11.08 6.69
C ILE A 160 10.66 9.59 6.50
N ALA A 161 11.71 9.26 5.75
CA ALA A 161 11.87 7.91 5.21
C ALA A 161 13.33 7.45 5.25
N GLY A 162 13.63 6.55 6.19
CA GLY A 162 14.87 5.77 6.18
C GLY A 162 14.82 4.57 5.22
N SER A 163 15.84 3.72 5.27
CA SER A 163 15.96 2.51 4.44
C SER A 163 15.61 1.23 5.21
N VAL A 164 15.10 0.23 4.50
CA VAL A 164 14.79 -1.10 5.05
C VAL A 164 16.01 -2.01 4.85
N ASP A 165 16.93 -2.02 5.81
CA ASP A 165 18.14 -2.87 5.81
C ASP A 165 18.32 -3.64 7.13
N GLN A 166 17.23 -3.85 7.86
CA GLN A 166 17.22 -4.58 9.13
C GLN A 166 17.79 -5.99 8.97
N LYS A 167 18.65 -6.40 9.90
CA LYS A 167 19.22 -7.74 9.98
C LYS A 167 19.08 -8.30 11.40
N ILE A 168 18.60 -9.54 11.49
CA ILE A 168 18.53 -10.27 12.77
C ILE A 168 19.88 -10.93 13.04
N GLU A 169 20.45 -10.69 14.21
CA GLU A 169 21.76 -11.24 14.63
C GLU A 169 21.62 -12.45 15.55
N ALA A 170 20.64 -12.43 16.45
CA ALA A 170 20.45 -13.48 17.43
C ALA A 170 18.97 -13.63 17.79
N LYS A 171 18.58 -14.82 18.24
CA LYS A 171 17.20 -15.16 18.61
C LYS A 171 17.20 -16.00 19.89
N ALA A 172 16.32 -15.67 20.82
CA ALA A 172 16.03 -16.49 22.00
C ALA A 172 14.52 -16.69 22.15
N ASN A 173 14.14 -17.79 22.81
CA ASN A 173 12.76 -17.99 23.22
C ASN A 173 12.57 -17.43 24.63
N VAL A 174 11.40 -16.83 24.87
CA VAL A 174 10.96 -16.53 26.23
C VAL A 174 10.63 -17.85 26.92
N THR A 175 11.14 -18.06 28.13
CA THR A 175 10.98 -19.31 28.91
C THR A 175 10.02 -19.17 30.09
N SER A 176 9.68 -17.94 30.47
CA SER A 176 8.62 -17.67 31.44
C SER A 176 7.30 -18.27 30.96
N ALA A 177 6.58 -18.98 31.84
CA ALA A 177 5.25 -19.52 31.54
C ALA A 177 4.25 -18.41 31.19
N TYR A 178 4.33 -17.30 31.93
CA TYR A 178 3.53 -16.11 31.72
C TYR A 178 4.38 -14.87 31.98
N VAL A 179 4.33 -13.89 31.07
CA VAL A 179 4.89 -12.55 31.23
C VAL A 179 3.73 -11.55 31.18
N PRO A 180 3.42 -10.83 32.27
CA PRO A 180 2.21 -10.03 32.35
C PRO A 180 2.24 -8.77 31.47
N VAL A 181 1.05 -8.24 31.20
CA VAL A 181 0.87 -6.90 30.62
C VAL A 181 1.56 -5.87 31.52
N ASN A 182 2.26 -4.93 30.89
CA ASN A 182 3.10 -3.93 31.53
C ASN A 182 4.41 -4.46 32.16
N ALA A 183 4.81 -5.71 31.88
CA ALA A 183 6.09 -6.24 32.33
C ALA A 183 7.27 -5.71 31.50
N ARG A 184 8.42 -5.54 32.16
CA ARG A 184 9.72 -5.20 31.53
C ARG A 184 10.73 -6.33 31.61
N LYS A 185 10.49 -7.33 32.45
CA LYS A 185 11.42 -8.44 32.73
C LYS A 185 10.87 -9.73 32.16
N MET A 186 11.71 -10.51 31.51
CA MET A 186 11.37 -11.84 31.01
C MET A 186 12.58 -12.77 31.03
N ALA A 187 12.35 -14.05 31.34
CA ALA A 187 13.38 -15.07 31.24
C ALA A 187 13.50 -15.59 29.81
N VAL A 188 14.71 -15.87 29.36
CA VAL A 188 15.03 -16.40 28.02
C VAL A 188 16.04 -17.55 28.12
N ASP A 189 16.04 -18.46 27.14
CA ASP A 189 16.90 -19.66 27.13
C ASP A 189 18.38 -19.36 26.86
N HIS A 190 18.70 -18.35 26.05
CA HIS A 190 20.07 -17.96 25.66
C HIS A 190 20.40 -16.50 25.99
N ALA A 191 20.24 -16.08 27.25
CA ALA A 191 20.41 -14.67 27.63
C ALA A 191 21.82 -14.09 27.37
N ALA A 192 22.85 -14.94 27.36
CA ALA A 192 24.25 -14.52 27.18
C ALA A 192 24.56 -13.87 25.82
N GLN A 193 23.67 -14.00 24.82
CA GLN A 193 23.82 -13.35 23.52
C GLN A 193 23.35 -11.88 23.51
N PHE A 194 22.70 -11.43 24.59
CA PHE A 194 22.24 -10.06 24.77
C PHE A 194 23.14 -9.31 25.74
N LYS A 195 23.27 -8.01 25.51
CA LYS A 195 23.92 -7.06 26.42
C LYS A 195 23.12 -5.77 26.52
N VAL A 196 23.38 -4.99 27.57
CA VAL A 196 22.82 -3.65 27.73
C VAL A 196 23.11 -2.81 26.48
N GLY A 197 22.07 -2.14 25.96
CA GLY A 197 22.12 -1.33 24.74
C GLY A 197 21.76 -2.09 23.45
N ASP A 198 21.62 -3.42 23.48
CA ASP A 198 21.15 -4.16 22.31
C ASP A 198 19.71 -3.78 21.96
N LYS A 199 19.46 -3.53 20.66
CA LYS A 199 18.12 -3.34 20.10
C LYS A 199 17.50 -4.72 19.83
N VAL A 200 16.28 -4.94 20.31
CA VAL A 200 15.58 -6.22 20.20
C VAL A 200 14.14 -6.02 19.72
N MET A 201 13.64 -6.98 18.94
CA MET A 201 12.23 -7.16 18.64
C MET A 201 11.69 -8.30 19.50
N VAL A 202 10.71 -8.02 20.35
CA VAL A 202 9.95 -9.05 21.04
C VAL A 202 8.74 -9.40 20.19
N LYS A 203 8.65 -10.63 19.70
CA LYS A 203 7.59 -11.08 18.79
C LYS A 203 6.70 -12.11 19.43
N ARG A 204 5.39 -11.88 19.35
CA ARG A 204 4.34 -12.80 19.80
C ARG A 204 3.50 -13.25 18.60
N PRO A 205 3.49 -14.56 18.28
CA PRO A 205 2.70 -15.09 17.17
C PRO A 205 1.20 -15.15 17.51
N PHE A 206 0.36 -15.18 16.48
CA PHE A 206 -1.06 -15.52 16.62
C PHE A 206 -1.19 -17.01 16.31
N THR A 207 -1.16 -17.86 17.34
CA THR A 207 -1.34 -19.31 17.15
C THR A 207 -2.80 -19.67 16.92
N GLN A 208 -3.06 -20.89 16.46
CA GLN A 208 -4.44 -21.34 16.23
C GLN A 208 -5.24 -21.37 17.53
N GLU A 209 -4.63 -21.80 18.63
CA GLU A 209 -5.24 -21.86 19.96
C GLU A 209 -5.69 -20.48 20.43
N TRP A 210 -4.86 -19.46 20.16
CA TRP A 210 -5.18 -18.09 20.52
C TRP A 210 -6.26 -17.49 19.61
N ILE A 211 -6.19 -17.76 18.31
CA ILE A 211 -7.23 -17.34 17.35
C ILE A 211 -8.60 -17.93 17.75
N ASN A 212 -8.62 -19.20 18.17
CA ASN A 212 -9.83 -19.90 18.59
C ASN A 212 -10.44 -19.29 19.86
N ILE A 213 -9.63 -19.01 20.90
CA ILE A 213 -10.16 -18.41 22.14
C ILE A 213 -10.67 -16.98 21.89
N LEU A 214 -10.08 -16.27 20.91
CA LEU A 214 -10.55 -14.95 20.50
C LEU A 214 -11.83 -14.99 19.63
N GLY A 215 -12.18 -16.16 19.08
CA GLY A 215 -13.31 -16.31 18.15
C GLY A 215 -13.10 -15.54 16.85
N THR A 216 -11.88 -15.54 16.31
CA THR A 216 -11.48 -14.74 15.13
C THR A 216 -11.10 -15.58 13.90
N ASP A 217 -11.13 -16.91 14.01
CA ASP A 217 -11.01 -17.82 12.86
C ASP A 217 -12.22 -17.71 11.91
N HIS A 218 -13.36 -17.22 12.42
CA HIS A 218 -14.62 -17.12 11.71
C HIS A 218 -15.41 -15.88 12.13
N PHE A 219 -16.09 -15.23 11.18
CA PHE A 219 -16.87 -14.00 11.41
C PHE A 219 -18.31 -14.09 10.89
N GLY A 220 -18.89 -15.28 10.84
CA GLY A 220 -20.24 -15.54 10.34
C GLY A 220 -20.30 -16.06 8.89
N GLY A 221 -21.49 -16.51 8.47
CA GLY A 221 -21.77 -16.91 7.08
C GLY A 221 -21.13 -18.23 6.60
N GLY A 222 -20.51 -19.02 7.48
CA GLY A 222 -19.85 -20.27 7.09
C GLY A 222 -18.52 -20.10 6.33
N ILE A 223 -17.98 -18.88 6.22
CA ILE A 223 -16.79 -18.56 5.42
C ILE A 223 -15.65 -18.04 6.33
N THR A 224 -14.45 -18.59 6.14
CA THR A 224 -13.24 -18.27 6.95
C THR A 224 -12.16 -17.53 6.16
N SER A 225 -12.43 -17.10 4.92
CA SER A 225 -11.44 -16.43 4.06
C SER A 225 -10.84 -15.18 4.71
N LEU A 226 -11.68 -14.40 5.41
CA LEU A 226 -11.30 -13.20 6.16
C LEU A 226 -10.96 -13.47 7.64
N GLY A 227 -11.20 -14.68 8.14
CA GLY A 227 -10.78 -15.07 9.49
C GLY A 227 -9.27 -15.04 9.65
N TRP A 228 -8.82 -14.76 10.88
CA TRP A 228 -7.42 -14.78 11.28
C TRP A 228 -6.84 -16.18 11.10
N LYS A 229 -5.56 -16.24 10.70
CA LYS A 229 -4.87 -17.52 10.42
C LYS A 229 -3.49 -17.52 11.06
N PRO A 230 -3.02 -18.68 11.58
CA PRO A 230 -1.70 -18.78 12.16
C PRO A 230 -0.60 -18.32 11.21
N GLY A 231 0.39 -17.61 11.75
CA GLY A 231 1.56 -17.12 11.00
C GLY A 231 1.27 -15.97 10.03
N ARG A 232 0.05 -15.40 10.00
CA ARG A 232 -0.28 -14.23 9.16
C ARG A 232 -0.27 -12.90 9.90
N ILE A 233 -0.43 -12.95 11.21
CA ILE A 233 -0.46 -11.80 12.12
C ILE A 233 0.48 -12.10 13.28
N GLU A 234 1.28 -11.11 13.67
CA GLU A 234 2.09 -11.12 14.89
C GLU A 234 2.09 -9.71 15.50
N ILE A 235 2.32 -9.62 16.81
CA ILE A 235 2.63 -8.33 17.46
C ILE A 235 4.13 -8.31 17.71
N SER A 236 4.77 -7.19 17.36
CA SER A 236 6.21 -6.98 17.53
C SER A 236 6.49 -5.70 18.31
N TRP A 237 7.17 -5.83 19.45
CA TRP A 237 7.64 -4.69 20.25
C TRP A 237 9.11 -4.42 20.01
N ASP A 238 9.43 -3.21 19.59
CA ASP A 238 10.79 -2.72 19.37
C ASP A 238 11.32 -2.07 20.64
N ARG A 239 12.33 -2.68 21.26
CA ARG A 239 12.81 -2.38 22.61
C ARG A 239 14.33 -2.37 22.68
N ASN A 240 14.85 -1.80 23.75
CA ASN A 240 16.27 -1.88 24.09
C ASN A 240 16.45 -2.71 25.37
N VAL A 241 17.50 -3.53 25.40
CA VAL A 241 17.90 -4.24 26.62
C VAL A 241 18.59 -3.25 27.57
N VAL A 242 18.08 -3.10 28.79
CA VAL A 242 18.64 -2.20 29.82
C VAL A 242 19.35 -2.94 30.95
N ALA A 243 19.06 -4.23 31.15
CA ALA A 243 19.79 -5.09 32.07
C ALA A 243 19.75 -6.56 31.63
N VAL A 244 20.78 -7.31 32.00
CA VAL A 244 20.85 -8.77 31.83
C VAL A 244 21.32 -9.37 33.15
N ASN A 245 20.48 -10.19 33.77
CA ASN A 245 20.71 -10.81 35.08
C ASN A 245 20.47 -12.31 34.98
N GLY A 246 21.53 -13.10 34.84
CA GLY A 246 21.43 -14.53 34.55
C GLY A 246 20.65 -14.76 33.25
N ASN A 247 19.55 -15.51 33.33
CA ASN A 247 18.67 -15.79 32.19
C ASN A 247 17.55 -14.74 32.00
N THR A 248 17.52 -13.67 32.79
CA THR A 248 16.50 -12.62 32.69
C THR A 248 17.05 -11.40 31.98
N ILE A 249 16.33 -10.92 30.97
CA ILE A 249 16.56 -9.61 30.36
C ILE A 249 15.52 -8.61 30.88
N GLU A 250 15.93 -7.35 30.99
CA GLU A 250 15.05 -6.22 31.28
C GLU A 250 15.03 -5.27 30.09
N LEU A 251 13.83 -4.83 29.71
CA LEU A 251 13.58 -3.93 28.59
C LEU A 251 13.38 -2.49 29.07
N ASP A 252 13.69 -1.53 28.20
CA ASP A 252 13.46 -0.10 28.44
C ASP A 252 11.97 0.24 28.62
N VAL A 253 11.11 -0.31 27.77
CA VAL A 253 9.66 -0.05 27.75
C VAL A 253 8.89 -1.35 27.95
N PRO A 254 7.83 -1.36 28.77
CA PRO A 254 7.03 -2.55 28.99
C PRO A 254 6.31 -3.05 27.72
N ILE A 255 5.95 -4.34 27.73
CA ILE A 255 5.08 -4.94 26.72
C ILE A 255 3.61 -4.70 27.04
N THR A 256 2.77 -4.63 26.01
CA THR A 256 1.35 -4.23 26.13
C THR A 256 0.37 -5.37 25.87
N THR A 257 0.86 -6.58 25.60
CA THR A 257 0.08 -7.83 25.57
C THR A 257 0.89 -8.89 26.30
N ALA A 258 0.23 -9.71 27.12
CA ALA A 258 0.91 -10.76 27.86
C ALA A 258 1.54 -11.80 26.92
N LEU A 259 2.72 -12.32 27.31
CA LEU A 259 3.37 -13.44 26.64
C LEU A 259 3.04 -14.71 27.42
N ASP A 260 2.28 -15.60 26.80
CA ASP A 260 1.73 -16.78 27.46
C ASP A 260 2.15 -18.03 26.68
N GLN A 261 2.85 -18.95 27.35
CA GLN A 261 3.29 -20.22 26.75
C GLN A 261 2.12 -21.07 26.27
N GLN A 262 0.95 -20.95 26.89
CA GLN A 262 -0.26 -21.65 26.43
C GLN A 262 -0.62 -21.29 24.98
N TYR A 263 -0.28 -20.07 24.55
CA TYR A 263 -0.59 -19.53 23.23
C TYR A 263 0.67 -19.34 22.35
N GLY A 264 1.68 -20.18 22.57
CA GLY A 264 2.91 -20.21 21.76
C GLY A 264 4.05 -19.33 22.25
N GLY A 265 3.89 -18.65 23.39
CA GLY A 265 4.95 -17.85 24.01
C GLY A 265 5.38 -16.66 23.14
N ALA A 266 6.69 -16.37 23.15
CA ALA A 266 7.28 -15.27 22.40
C ALA A 266 8.76 -15.52 22.12
N THR A 267 9.29 -14.74 21.18
CA THR A 267 10.73 -14.73 20.87
C THR A 267 11.31 -13.33 21.03
N VAL A 268 12.60 -13.26 21.34
CA VAL A 268 13.37 -12.02 21.41
C VAL A 268 14.46 -12.08 20.35
N GLU A 269 14.39 -11.19 19.38
CA GLU A 269 15.27 -11.13 18.22
C GLU A 269 16.14 -9.87 18.28
N LYS A 270 17.45 -10.05 18.48
CA LYS A 270 18.43 -8.96 18.40
C LYS A 270 18.60 -8.54 16.95
N TYR A 271 18.61 -7.24 16.69
CA TYR A 271 18.74 -6.72 15.32
C TYR A 271 19.68 -5.52 15.19
N ILE A 272 20.20 -5.34 13.98
CA ILE A 272 20.85 -4.10 13.51
C ILE A 272 19.97 -3.50 12.41
N TRP A 273 19.84 -2.18 12.37
CA TRP A 273 19.07 -1.45 11.36
C TRP A 273 19.74 -0.12 11.06
N ASN A 274 20.76 -0.13 10.19
CA ASN A 274 21.60 1.04 9.94
C ASN A 274 20.86 2.12 9.13
N GLY A 275 19.94 1.71 8.26
CA GLY A 275 19.09 2.58 7.46
C GLY A 275 17.97 3.26 8.25
N ARG A 276 17.76 2.94 9.53
CA ARG A 276 16.74 3.61 10.33
C ARG A 276 17.24 4.96 10.80
N ILE A 277 16.62 6.02 10.30
CA ILE A 277 17.01 7.39 10.63
C ILE A 277 16.45 7.81 11.98
N GLU A 278 17.14 8.71 12.68
CA GLU A 278 16.70 9.21 13.98
C GLU A 278 16.79 10.75 14.04
N HIS A 279 16.04 11.38 14.93
CA HIS A 279 16.12 12.83 15.17
C HIS A 279 15.71 13.69 13.96
N VAL A 280 14.51 13.43 13.42
CA VAL A 280 13.98 14.11 12.23
C VAL A 280 12.69 14.86 12.54
N GLY A 281 12.61 16.13 12.17
CA GLY A 281 11.49 17.01 12.52
C GLY A 281 10.89 17.75 11.34
N VAL A 282 9.56 17.95 11.36
CA VAL A 282 8.84 18.86 10.47
C VAL A 282 7.99 19.80 11.32
N GLU A 283 8.18 21.11 11.19
CA GLU A 283 7.58 22.04 12.16
C GLU A 283 7.31 23.46 11.66
N ASN A 284 6.35 24.11 12.32
CA ASN A 284 6.10 25.55 12.22
C ASN A 284 5.68 26.04 10.81
N MET A 285 4.79 25.31 10.14
CA MET A 285 4.27 25.69 8.82
C MET A 285 2.87 25.15 8.52
N THR A 286 2.26 25.70 7.46
CA THR A 286 1.04 25.15 6.86
C THR A 286 1.38 24.26 5.66
N LEU A 287 0.79 23.08 5.58
CA LEU A 287 0.77 22.25 4.37
C LEU A 287 -0.62 22.29 3.74
N LYS A 288 -0.68 22.42 2.41
CA LYS A 288 -1.94 22.50 1.66
C LYS A 288 -1.84 21.67 0.39
N SER A 289 -2.90 20.92 0.06
CA SER A 289 -3.06 20.33 -1.27
C SER A 289 -3.87 21.27 -2.17
N ALA A 290 -3.38 21.53 -3.38
CA ALA A 290 -4.23 22.05 -4.45
C ALA A 290 -5.21 20.94 -4.88
N TYR A 291 -6.42 21.31 -5.30
CA TYR A 291 -7.44 20.36 -5.78
C TYR A 291 -8.34 21.06 -6.80
N ASN A 292 -9.13 20.29 -7.53
CA ASN A 292 -10.11 20.82 -8.47
C ASN A 292 -11.36 21.32 -7.74
N GLY A 293 -11.49 22.63 -7.58
CA GLY A 293 -12.65 23.27 -6.95
C GLY A 293 -14.01 22.99 -7.60
N SER A 294 -14.05 22.47 -8.83
CA SER A 294 -15.31 22.04 -9.47
C SER A 294 -15.84 20.70 -8.97
N ASN A 295 -15.04 19.94 -8.20
CA ASN A 295 -15.42 18.66 -7.60
C ASN A 295 -15.13 18.69 -6.10
N ALA A 296 -16.19 18.72 -5.28
CA ALA A 296 -16.05 18.72 -3.82
C ALA A 296 -15.52 17.39 -3.24
N MET A 297 -15.52 16.31 -4.04
CA MET A 297 -14.96 15.00 -3.70
C MET A 297 -13.76 14.68 -4.61
N ASP A 298 -12.95 15.68 -4.98
CA ASP A 298 -11.75 15.44 -5.77
C ASP A 298 -10.78 14.51 -5.03
N GLU A 299 -10.10 13.64 -5.78
CA GLU A 299 -9.08 12.72 -5.26
C GLU A 299 -7.82 12.68 -6.14
N ASP A 300 -7.79 13.49 -7.20
CA ASP A 300 -6.64 13.65 -8.10
C ASP A 300 -5.75 14.80 -7.62
N HIS A 301 -5.30 14.67 -6.36
CA HIS A 301 -4.38 15.56 -5.67
C HIS A 301 -3.67 14.83 -4.52
N ARG A 302 -2.89 15.52 -3.69
CA ARG A 302 -2.10 14.91 -2.61
C ARG A 302 -3.01 14.24 -1.58
N TRP A 303 -2.71 12.98 -1.25
CA TRP A 303 -3.44 12.23 -0.23
C TRP A 303 -2.86 12.41 1.16
N MET A 304 -1.53 12.34 1.30
CA MET A 304 -0.87 12.42 2.61
C MET A 304 -0.07 13.71 2.71
N ALA A 305 -0.15 14.40 3.85
CA ALA A 305 0.70 15.55 4.10
C ALA A 305 2.08 15.12 4.61
N VAL A 306 2.12 14.33 5.69
CA VAL A 306 3.37 13.78 6.26
C VAL A 306 3.24 12.27 6.49
N THR A 307 4.18 11.49 5.95
CA THR A 307 4.38 10.08 6.35
C THR A 307 5.71 9.90 7.06
N ILE A 308 5.75 8.96 8.01
CA ILE A 308 6.95 8.63 8.80
C ILE A 308 7.18 7.12 8.76
N GLU A 309 8.28 6.71 8.15
CA GLU A 309 8.67 5.31 7.99
C GLU A 309 10.17 5.10 8.17
N ASN A 310 10.55 3.93 8.69
CA ASN A 310 11.94 3.55 8.97
C ASN A 310 12.69 4.62 9.77
N ALA A 311 12.01 5.18 10.78
CA ALA A 311 12.51 6.29 11.58
C ALA A 311 12.29 6.05 13.08
N ALA A 312 13.08 6.71 13.92
CA ALA A 312 12.84 6.79 15.36
C ALA A 312 13.08 8.21 15.88
N ASN A 313 12.51 8.57 17.02
CA ASN A 313 12.74 9.89 17.63
C ASN A 313 12.41 11.04 16.66
N SER A 314 11.27 10.95 15.99
CA SER A 314 10.81 11.96 15.02
C SER A 314 9.67 12.78 15.58
N TRP A 315 9.43 13.96 15.00
CA TRP A 315 8.29 14.78 15.41
C TRP A 315 7.68 15.60 14.29
N VAL A 316 6.40 15.92 14.50
CA VAL A 316 5.64 16.90 13.73
C VAL A 316 5.02 17.87 14.72
N ARG A 317 5.38 19.16 14.70
CA ARG A 317 4.86 20.12 15.69
C ARG A 317 4.50 21.47 15.13
N GLN A 318 3.47 22.11 15.72
CA GLN A 318 3.05 23.46 15.35
C GLN A 318 2.73 23.55 13.85
N MET A 319 1.76 22.76 13.40
CA MET A 319 1.44 22.60 11.98
C MET A 319 -0.04 22.84 11.70
N GLN A 320 -0.33 23.31 10.49
CA GLN A 320 -1.69 23.32 9.96
C GLN A 320 -1.76 22.56 8.64
N PHE A 321 -2.81 21.78 8.44
CA PHE A 321 -3.03 20.93 7.26
C PHE A 321 -4.35 21.29 6.59
N LYS A 322 -4.36 21.39 5.26
CA LYS A 322 -5.57 21.71 4.49
C LYS A 322 -5.71 20.84 3.23
N HIS A 323 -6.94 20.40 2.98
CA HIS A 323 -7.40 19.78 1.72
C HIS A 323 -6.81 18.40 1.36
N PHE A 324 -6.05 17.75 2.23
CA PHE A 324 -5.52 16.41 1.94
C PHE A 324 -6.65 15.37 1.93
N ALA A 325 -6.59 14.41 1.00
CA ALA A 325 -7.61 13.37 0.87
C ALA A 325 -7.49 12.24 1.92
N GLY A 326 -6.27 11.99 2.40
CA GLY A 326 -5.91 10.91 3.31
C GLY A 326 -5.60 11.44 4.71
N SER A 327 -4.31 11.58 5.03
CA SER A 327 -3.84 11.85 6.40
C SER A 327 -3.10 13.18 6.49
N ALA A 328 -3.28 13.89 7.60
CA ALA A 328 -2.40 14.97 8.01
C ALA A 328 -1.05 14.39 8.45
N VAL A 329 -1.06 13.39 9.34
CA VAL A 329 0.13 12.65 9.73
C VAL A 329 -0.16 11.16 9.79
N TYR A 330 0.63 10.38 9.05
CA TYR A 330 0.59 8.93 9.07
C TYR A 330 1.93 8.33 9.51
N VAL A 331 1.94 7.69 10.67
CA VAL A 331 3.12 7.00 11.23
C VAL A 331 3.04 5.50 10.90
N LEU A 332 3.94 5.00 10.06
CA LEU A 332 3.94 3.60 9.60
C LEU A 332 4.55 2.65 10.65
N ALA A 333 4.35 1.35 10.47
CA ALA A 333 4.74 0.30 11.43
C ALA A 333 6.24 0.26 11.75
N THR A 334 7.09 0.74 10.84
CA THR A 334 8.55 0.79 11.01
C THR A 334 9.03 2.01 11.81
N ALA A 335 8.13 2.94 12.17
CA ALA A 335 8.43 4.10 12.99
C ALA A 335 8.20 3.85 14.49
N LYS A 336 9.03 4.47 15.34
CA LYS A 336 8.84 4.47 16.79
C LYS A 336 9.21 5.78 17.47
N GLN A 337 8.72 6.01 18.68
CA GLN A 337 9.07 7.19 19.50
C GLN A 337 8.80 8.50 18.75
N VAL A 338 7.57 8.64 18.25
CA VAL A 338 7.14 9.80 17.46
C VAL A 338 6.25 10.70 18.30
N THR A 339 6.47 12.01 18.24
CA THR A 339 5.53 13.00 18.81
C THR A 339 4.89 13.82 17.69
N VAL A 340 3.55 13.88 17.68
CA VAL A 340 2.77 14.81 16.87
C VAL A 340 2.07 15.77 17.83
N GLU A 341 2.39 17.06 17.80
CA GLU A 341 1.84 18.01 18.77
C GLU A 341 1.45 19.36 18.20
N ASP A 342 0.41 19.97 18.79
CA ASP A 342 -0.06 21.32 18.42
C ASP A 342 -0.35 21.42 16.90
N CYS A 343 -1.21 20.52 16.40
CA CYS A 343 -1.56 20.44 14.98
C CYS A 343 -3.05 20.63 14.71
N ILE A 344 -3.37 21.27 13.58
CA ILE A 344 -4.75 21.54 13.13
C ILE A 344 -4.95 20.97 11.72
N SER A 345 -5.99 20.16 11.50
CA SER A 345 -6.39 19.66 10.18
C SER A 345 -7.77 20.19 9.79
N LEU A 346 -7.87 20.88 8.65
CA LEU A 346 -9.09 21.55 8.20
C LEU A 346 -9.44 21.19 6.75
N ASP A 347 -10.73 21.29 6.44
CA ASP A 347 -11.27 21.26 5.08
C ASP A 347 -10.75 20.08 4.21
N PRO A 348 -10.77 18.81 4.67
CA PRO A 348 -10.33 17.68 3.85
C PRO A 348 -11.21 17.53 2.59
N VAL A 349 -10.58 17.21 1.45
CA VAL A 349 -11.24 17.02 0.15
C VAL A 349 -11.01 15.59 -0.32
N SER A 350 -12.09 14.82 -0.44
CA SER A 350 -12.10 13.42 -0.90
C SER A 350 -13.51 12.89 -1.02
N GLU A 351 -13.68 11.69 -1.58
CA GLU A 351 -14.86 10.85 -1.31
C GLU A 351 -14.97 10.54 0.19
N ILE A 352 -16.19 10.25 0.67
CA ILE A 352 -16.43 9.80 2.05
C ILE A 352 -16.41 8.26 2.08
N GLY A 353 -15.29 7.68 2.50
CA GLY A 353 -15.13 6.23 2.55
C GLY A 353 -13.79 5.76 3.11
N GLY A 354 -13.62 4.44 3.14
CA GLY A 354 -12.44 3.78 3.71
C GLY A 354 -11.12 4.29 3.11
N GLN A 355 -10.09 4.37 3.96
CA GLN A 355 -8.74 4.90 3.67
C GLN A 355 -8.64 6.40 3.32
N ARG A 356 -9.74 7.15 3.30
CA ARG A 356 -9.73 8.61 3.23
C ARG A 356 -9.88 9.21 4.61
N ARG A 357 -9.33 10.41 4.80
CA ARG A 357 -9.49 11.22 6.02
C ARG A 357 -9.18 10.44 7.32
N TYR A 358 -8.14 9.62 7.27
CA TYR A 358 -7.54 9.00 8.46
C TYR A 358 -6.55 10.04 9.02
N THR A 359 -7.08 11.07 9.70
CA THR A 359 -6.37 12.34 9.85
C THR A 359 -5.03 12.20 10.58
N PHE A 360 -5.06 11.68 11.81
CA PHE A 360 -3.88 11.38 12.61
C PHE A 360 -3.85 9.88 12.90
N TYR A 361 -3.04 9.18 12.10
CA TYR A 361 -3.05 7.71 12.04
C TYR A 361 -1.69 7.12 12.39
N THR A 362 -1.69 6.05 13.18
CA THR A 362 -0.46 5.30 13.48
C THR A 362 -0.63 3.79 13.36
N LYS A 363 0.31 3.14 12.66
CA LYS A 363 0.66 1.72 12.80
C LYS A 363 1.96 1.53 13.61
N GLY A 364 2.65 2.63 13.95
CA GLY A 364 3.90 2.62 14.70
C GLY A 364 3.69 2.37 16.20
N GLN A 365 4.78 2.56 16.96
CA GLN A 365 4.82 2.26 18.39
C GLN A 365 5.49 3.37 19.21
N GLN A 366 5.13 3.49 20.50
CA GLN A 366 5.64 4.58 21.35
C GLN A 366 5.29 5.97 20.80
N CYS A 367 4.12 6.12 20.18
CA CYS A 367 3.69 7.37 19.54
C CYS A 367 2.84 8.21 20.49
N LEU A 368 3.16 9.51 20.60
CA LEU A 368 2.38 10.51 21.33
C LEU A 368 1.75 11.49 20.35
N PHE A 369 0.44 11.56 20.33
CA PHE A 369 -0.37 12.52 19.59
C PHE A 369 -1.00 13.45 20.61
N GLN A 370 -0.73 14.75 20.60
CA GLN A 370 -1.26 15.63 21.64
C GLN A 370 -1.62 17.03 21.18
N ARG A 371 -2.67 17.61 21.75
CA ARG A 371 -3.18 18.94 21.37
C ARG A 371 -3.46 18.99 19.86
N LEU A 372 -4.37 18.13 19.43
CA LEU A 372 -4.74 17.97 18.02
C LEU A 372 -6.19 18.38 17.79
N TYR A 373 -6.43 19.09 16.69
CA TYR A 373 -7.76 19.48 16.25
C TYR A 373 -8.00 19.02 14.81
N SER A 374 -9.14 18.37 14.56
CA SER A 374 -9.51 17.85 13.24
C SER A 374 -10.98 18.14 12.93
N GLU A 375 -11.27 18.51 11.68
CA GLU A 375 -12.63 18.69 11.16
C GLU A 375 -12.94 17.69 10.06
N LYS A 376 -14.16 17.13 10.08
CA LYS A 376 -14.74 16.34 8.98
C LYS A 376 -13.86 15.16 8.54
N GLY A 377 -13.12 14.60 9.50
CA GLY A 377 -12.36 13.38 9.32
C GLY A 377 -13.26 12.16 9.14
N TYR A 378 -12.68 11.03 8.75
CA TYR A 378 -13.38 9.75 8.75
C TYR A 378 -13.00 8.97 10.00
N HIS A 379 -11.70 8.77 10.21
CA HIS A 379 -11.12 8.33 11.47
C HIS A 379 -10.08 9.36 11.90
N ASP A 380 -10.50 10.37 12.65
CA ASP A 380 -9.68 11.53 13.02
C ASP A 380 -8.47 11.13 13.87
N PHE A 381 -8.68 10.24 14.84
CA PHE A 381 -7.63 9.68 15.69
C PHE A 381 -7.68 8.15 15.63
N ALA A 382 -6.69 7.55 14.96
CA ALA A 382 -6.75 6.14 14.61
C ALA A 382 -5.46 5.38 14.95
N VAL A 383 -5.64 4.13 15.40
CA VAL A 383 -4.55 3.16 15.58
C VAL A 383 -4.81 1.93 14.73
N GLY A 384 -3.80 1.49 13.99
CA GLY A 384 -3.90 0.50 12.92
C GLY A 384 -3.39 -0.89 13.26
N TYR A 385 -3.19 -1.65 12.19
CA TYR A 385 -2.87 -3.08 12.19
C TYR A 385 -1.69 -3.44 13.10
N ALA A 386 -1.96 -4.27 14.11
CA ALA A 386 -1.01 -4.83 15.06
C ALA A 386 -0.07 -3.80 15.71
N ALA A 387 -0.52 -2.54 15.83
CA ALA A 387 0.28 -1.47 16.40
C ALA A 387 0.59 -1.76 17.87
N ALA A 388 1.87 -1.97 18.16
CA ALA A 388 2.36 -2.28 19.49
C ALA A 388 2.48 -1.00 20.33
N GLY A 389 1.85 -0.95 21.49
CA GLY A 389 1.91 0.22 22.37
C GLY A 389 3.22 0.33 23.17
N PRO A 390 3.27 1.30 24.10
CA PRO A 390 2.20 2.26 24.37
C PRO A 390 2.06 3.30 23.24
N ASN A 391 0.82 3.57 22.82
CA ASN A 391 0.50 4.71 21.94
C ASN A 391 -0.54 5.59 22.67
N ALA A 392 -0.39 6.90 22.63
CA ALA A 392 -1.24 7.82 23.38
C ALA A 392 -1.73 9.00 22.53
N PHE A 393 -3.02 9.30 22.63
CA PHE A 393 -3.66 10.52 22.16
C PHE A 393 -4.07 11.35 23.39
N VAL A 394 -3.58 12.58 23.52
CA VAL A 394 -3.73 13.40 24.73
C VAL A 394 -4.24 14.81 24.38
N GLN A 395 -5.43 15.17 24.87
CA GLN A 395 -6.09 16.43 24.55
C GLN A 395 -6.30 16.62 23.05
N CYS A 396 -7.21 15.86 22.47
CA CYS A 396 -7.54 15.95 21.05
C CYS A 396 -9.05 16.15 20.83
N GLN A 397 -9.40 16.90 19.79
CA GLN A 397 -10.79 17.24 19.45
C GLN A 397 -11.09 16.94 17.97
N ALA A 398 -12.17 16.19 17.72
CA ALA A 398 -12.71 15.95 16.39
C ALA A 398 -14.09 16.60 16.24
N VAL A 399 -14.26 17.40 15.20
CA VAL A 399 -15.49 18.17 14.91
C VAL A 399 -16.16 17.63 13.66
N GLU A 400 -17.44 17.28 13.76
CA GLU A 400 -18.25 16.66 12.70
C GLU A 400 -17.60 15.47 11.95
N PRO A 401 -16.98 14.49 12.64
CA PRO A 401 -16.43 13.29 11.98
C PRO A 401 -17.50 12.43 11.29
N TYR A 402 -17.11 11.77 10.18
CA TYR A 402 -17.98 10.87 9.41
C TYR A 402 -18.03 9.43 9.95
N SER A 403 -17.06 9.03 10.78
CA SER A 403 -17.00 7.73 11.43
C SER A 403 -16.31 7.83 12.78
N PHE A 404 -16.16 6.69 13.47
CA PHE A 404 -15.63 6.64 14.83
C PHE A 404 -14.11 6.88 14.87
N SER A 405 -13.58 7.35 16.00
CA SER A 405 -12.14 7.31 16.31
C SER A 405 -11.82 6.09 17.20
N GLY A 406 -10.57 5.60 17.19
CA GLY A 406 -10.20 4.43 17.99
C GLY A 406 -9.20 3.50 17.31
N ALA A 407 -9.23 2.22 17.68
CA ALA A 407 -8.47 1.21 16.94
C ALA A 407 -9.31 0.71 15.76
N ILE A 408 -8.73 0.75 14.56
CA ILE A 408 -9.49 0.55 13.32
C ILE A 408 -9.15 -0.75 12.59
N ASP A 409 -8.13 -1.50 13.04
CA ASP A 409 -7.67 -2.74 12.41
C ASP A 409 -7.18 -3.74 13.49
N SER A 410 -6.71 -4.92 13.10
CA SER A 410 -6.45 -6.06 13.99
C SER A 410 -5.45 -5.78 15.11
N TRP A 411 -5.91 -5.92 16.35
CA TRP A 411 -5.11 -6.03 17.58
C TRP A 411 -4.04 -4.95 17.79
N ALA A 412 -4.43 -3.69 17.79
CA ALA A 412 -3.62 -2.67 18.47
C ALA A 412 -3.58 -2.99 19.97
N SER A 413 -2.44 -2.80 20.63
CA SER A 413 -2.34 -3.08 22.08
C SER A 413 -1.73 -1.92 22.85
N GLY A 414 -2.25 -1.62 24.04
CA GLY A 414 -1.75 -0.50 24.84
C GLY A 414 -1.98 0.84 24.17
N VAL A 415 -3.24 1.14 23.84
CA VAL A 415 -3.66 2.46 23.34
C VAL A 415 -4.29 3.27 24.46
N LEU A 416 -3.90 4.54 24.59
CA LEU A 416 -4.53 5.50 25.49
C LEU A 416 -5.17 6.61 24.68
N PHE A 417 -6.44 6.86 24.95
CA PHE A 417 -7.12 8.12 24.63
C PHE A 417 -7.37 8.85 25.94
N ASP A 418 -6.83 10.07 26.06
CA ASP A 418 -6.76 10.83 27.30
C ASP A 418 -7.20 12.28 27.05
N VAL A 419 -8.26 12.74 27.71
CA VAL A 419 -8.84 14.09 27.50
C VAL A 419 -9.33 14.26 26.04
N ILE A 420 -10.19 13.37 25.55
CA ILE A 420 -10.66 13.41 24.15
C ILE A 420 -12.09 13.95 24.06
N ASP A 421 -12.33 14.74 23.02
CA ASP A 421 -13.65 15.24 22.63
C ASP A 421 -13.98 14.82 21.18
N ILE A 422 -15.01 14.00 21.00
CA ILE A 422 -15.51 13.55 19.69
C ILE A 422 -16.95 14.04 19.51
N ASP A 423 -17.14 14.98 18.59
CA ASP A 423 -18.48 15.48 18.27
C ASP A 423 -19.28 14.45 17.44
N GLY A 424 -20.49 14.13 17.88
CA GLY A 424 -21.47 13.35 17.09
C GLY A 424 -21.14 11.89 16.75
N GLN A 425 -19.96 11.36 17.06
CA GLN A 425 -19.52 10.00 16.71
C GLN A 425 -18.99 9.19 17.90
N ALA A 426 -18.71 7.91 17.63
CA ALA A 426 -18.20 6.99 18.62
C ALA A 426 -16.67 7.10 18.81
N LEU A 427 -16.22 6.74 20.02
CA LEU A 427 -14.83 6.35 20.31
C LEU A 427 -14.82 4.85 20.66
N SER A 428 -14.04 4.02 19.96
CA SER A 428 -14.30 2.57 19.92
C SER A 428 -13.07 1.66 20.10
N TYR A 429 -13.24 0.67 20.97
CA TYR A 429 -12.43 -0.53 21.18
C TYR A 429 -13.32 -1.77 21.09
N LYS A 430 -13.74 -2.14 19.87
CA LYS A 430 -14.64 -3.28 19.62
C LYS A 430 -14.05 -4.38 18.76
N ASN A 431 -14.76 -5.51 18.68
CA ASN A 431 -14.58 -6.48 17.61
C ASN A 431 -15.31 -5.99 16.36
N ARG A 432 -14.55 -5.74 15.29
CA ARG A 432 -15.04 -5.24 14.00
C ARG A 432 -15.41 -6.36 13.01
N GLY A 433 -15.22 -7.62 13.37
CA GLY A 433 -15.54 -8.76 12.52
C GLY A 433 -14.83 -8.70 11.15
N GLN A 434 -15.62 -8.72 10.07
CA GLN A 434 -15.12 -8.73 8.69
C GLN A 434 -14.69 -7.37 8.15
N ASP A 435 -15.05 -6.25 8.80
CA ASP A 435 -14.61 -4.91 8.39
C ASP A 435 -13.08 -4.84 8.29
N GLY A 436 -12.55 -3.94 7.46
CA GLY A 436 -11.10 -3.80 7.30
C GLY A 436 -10.40 -5.10 6.84
N GLN A 437 -11.11 -5.93 6.05
CA GLN A 437 -10.62 -7.23 5.58
C GLN A 437 -10.31 -8.19 6.74
N GLY A 438 -11.26 -8.36 7.65
CA GLY A 438 -11.13 -9.24 8.81
C GLY A 438 -10.37 -8.60 9.98
N ALA A 439 -10.72 -7.37 10.33
CA ALA A 439 -10.11 -6.64 11.42
C ALA A 439 -10.24 -7.37 12.77
N GLY A 440 -11.38 -8.03 13.04
CA GLY A 440 -11.57 -8.75 14.31
C GLY A 440 -11.48 -7.83 15.54
N TRP A 441 -10.92 -8.32 16.64
CA TRP A 441 -10.66 -7.50 17.84
C TRP A 441 -9.65 -6.39 17.54
N ALA A 442 -10.08 -5.13 17.62
CA ALA A 442 -9.27 -4.00 17.18
C ALA A 442 -8.30 -3.46 18.25
N ALA A 443 -8.66 -3.53 19.53
CA ALA A 443 -7.83 -3.05 20.63
C ALA A 443 -7.80 -4.02 21.82
N ALA A 444 -6.65 -4.12 22.48
CA ALA A 444 -6.44 -4.89 23.70
C ALA A 444 -5.61 -4.09 24.72
N ASN A 445 -5.84 -4.30 26.01
CA ASN A 445 -5.07 -3.66 27.09
C ASN A 445 -5.01 -2.14 26.95
N SER A 446 -6.13 -1.53 26.57
CA SER A 446 -6.22 -0.12 26.17
C SER A 446 -7.17 0.68 27.08
N VAL A 447 -6.94 1.98 27.19
CA VAL A 447 -7.60 2.85 28.17
C VAL A 447 -8.27 4.04 27.49
N PHE A 448 -9.49 4.32 27.93
CA PHE A 448 -10.20 5.58 27.78
C PHE A 448 -10.13 6.36 29.10
N TRP A 449 -9.63 7.58 29.07
CA TRP A 449 -9.48 8.43 30.26
C TRP A 449 -10.00 9.84 29.99
N GLN A 450 -10.95 10.29 30.80
CA GLN A 450 -11.55 11.63 30.68
C GLN A 450 -12.09 11.92 29.27
N ILE A 451 -13.13 11.22 28.86
CA ILE A 451 -13.65 11.23 27.47
C ILE A 451 -15.01 11.93 27.39
N SER A 452 -15.21 12.68 26.30
CA SER A 452 -16.52 13.15 25.82
C SER A 452 -16.75 12.64 24.40
N ALA A 453 -17.84 11.92 24.15
CA ALA A 453 -18.23 11.42 22.83
C ALA A 453 -19.73 11.12 22.75
N ALA A 454 -20.29 10.95 21.55
CA ALA A 454 -21.68 10.52 21.42
C ALA A 454 -21.89 9.08 21.93
N LEU A 455 -20.91 8.21 21.69
CA LEU A 455 -20.88 6.81 22.12
C LEU A 455 -19.44 6.40 22.48
N VAL A 456 -19.27 5.67 23.57
CA VAL A 456 -18.01 4.95 23.85
C VAL A 456 -18.28 3.45 23.86
N GLU A 457 -17.56 2.74 22.98
CA GLU A 457 -17.59 1.28 22.86
C GLU A 457 -16.32 0.70 23.51
N CYS A 458 -16.41 0.23 24.75
CA CYS A 458 -15.28 -0.37 25.48
C CYS A 458 -15.58 -1.84 25.78
N TYR A 459 -15.13 -2.74 24.91
CA TYR A 459 -15.30 -4.19 25.07
C TYR A 459 -14.06 -4.84 25.66
N GLN A 460 -14.25 -6.00 26.31
CA GLN A 460 -13.18 -6.85 26.82
C GLN A 460 -12.87 -7.98 25.81
N PRO A 461 -11.74 -7.93 25.07
CA PRO A 461 -11.33 -9.07 24.25
C PRO A 461 -10.98 -10.26 25.16
N PRO A 462 -11.23 -11.52 24.73
CA PRO A 462 -10.77 -12.68 25.47
C PRO A 462 -9.25 -12.58 25.70
N THR A 463 -8.78 -13.00 26.88
CA THR A 463 -7.36 -12.92 27.30
C THR A 463 -6.78 -11.51 27.51
N ALA A 464 -7.58 -10.44 27.40
CA ALA A 464 -7.15 -9.06 27.60
C ALA A 464 -8.19 -8.25 28.38
N GLN A 465 -7.86 -6.99 28.70
CA GLN A 465 -8.78 -6.08 29.39
C GLN A 465 -8.69 -4.68 28.77
N ASN A 466 -9.82 -4.06 28.43
CA ASN A 466 -9.85 -2.62 28.14
C ASN A 466 -10.53 -1.88 29.30
N TRP A 467 -10.17 -0.62 29.52
CA TRP A 467 -10.68 0.18 30.64
C TRP A 467 -11.19 1.54 30.19
N ALA A 468 -12.17 2.06 30.92
CA ALA A 468 -12.76 3.39 30.71
C ALA A 468 -13.00 4.10 32.05
N PHE A 469 -12.49 5.33 32.17
CA PHE A 469 -12.58 6.17 33.36
C PHE A 469 -13.04 7.58 33.01
N GLY A 470 -14.00 8.13 33.75
CA GLY A 470 -14.44 9.53 33.59
C GLY A 470 -15.04 9.81 32.21
N VAL A 471 -16.10 9.10 31.84
CA VAL A 471 -16.66 9.12 30.47
C VAL A 471 -18.03 9.78 30.42
N TRP A 472 -18.19 10.76 29.53
CA TRP A 472 -19.45 11.41 29.18
C TRP A 472 -19.90 10.96 27.77
N ALA A 473 -20.77 9.95 27.70
CA ALA A 473 -21.27 9.38 26.45
C ALA A 473 -22.48 8.46 26.67
N GLN A 474 -23.05 7.92 25.58
CA GLN A 474 -23.68 6.61 25.65
C GLN A 474 -22.61 5.52 25.83
N PHE A 475 -22.96 4.38 26.44
CA PHE A 475 -21.99 3.33 26.80
C PHE A 475 -22.37 1.99 26.16
N GLN A 476 -21.39 1.31 25.56
CA GLN A 476 -21.51 -0.06 25.08
C GLN A 476 -20.25 -0.87 25.37
N GLY A 477 -20.41 -2.16 25.65
CA GLY A 477 -19.32 -3.09 25.88
C GLY A 477 -19.13 -3.49 27.33
N ASP A 478 -18.41 -4.60 27.50
CA ASP A 478 -18.19 -5.35 28.73
C ASP A 478 -16.79 -5.15 29.34
N GLY A 479 -16.07 -4.11 28.90
CA GLY A 479 -14.81 -3.68 29.50
C GLY A 479 -14.97 -3.17 30.93
N HIS A 480 -13.87 -2.70 31.52
CA HIS A 480 -13.91 -2.10 32.85
C HIS A 480 -14.40 -0.65 32.74
N TRP A 481 -15.35 -0.27 33.59
CA TRP A 481 -15.91 1.08 33.66
C TRP A 481 -15.86 1.61 35.09
N GLU A 482 -15.43 2.87 35.25
CA GLU A 482 -15.49 3.62 36.50
C GLU A 482 -15.78 5.11 36.19
N GLN A 483 -16.54 5.79 37.06
CA GLN A 483 -16.86 7.23 36.90
C GLN A 483 -17.53 7.58 35.57
N SER A 484 -18.50 6.76 35.13
CA SER A 484 -19.38 7.07 34.00
C SER A 484 -20.30 8.26 34.34
N ASN A 485 -20.41 9.23 33.44
CA ASN A 485 -21.04 10.54 33.64
C ASN A 485 -20.42 11.37 34.78
N GLU A 486 -19.13 11.15 35.05
CA GLU A 486 -18.36 11.89 36.04
C GLU A 486 -16.98 12.28 35.48
N HIS A 487 -16.24 13.09 36.23
CA HIS A 487 -14.85 13.44 35.91
C HIS A 487 -13.88 12.64 36.78
N VAL A 488 -12.78 12.22 36.18
CA VAL A 488 -11.71 11.48 36.87
C VAL A 488 -10.56 12.42 37.26
N LYS A 489 -9.90 12.11 38.39
CA LYS A 489 -8.65 12.75 38.81
C LYS A 489 -7.54 11.70 38.86
N PRO A 490 -6.33 12.00 38.34
CA PRO A 490 -5.91 13.24 37.68
C PRO A 490 -6.60 13.48 36.32
N LYS A 491 -6.59 14.73 35.82
CA LYS A 491 -7.22 15.08 34.54
C LYS A 491 -6.66 14.25 33.37
N SER A 492 -5.34 14.01 33.38
CA SER A 492 -4.66 13.20 32.38
C SER A 492 -3.88 12.07 33.04
N LEU A 493 -4.12 10.84 32.55
CA LEU A 493 -3.37 9.66 32.96
C LEU A 493 -1.94 9.70 32.41
N TYR A 494 -1.74 10.10 31.15
CA TYR A 494 -0.41 10.19 30.54
C TYR A 494 0.53 11.07 31.34
N TYR A 495 0.09 12.29 31.68
CA TYR A 495 0.93 13.24 32.41
C TYR A 495 1.16 12.83 33.86
N ALA A 496 0.21 12.14 34.49
CA ALA A 496 0.41 11.59 35.83
C ALA A 496 1.44 10.45 35.82
N GLN A 497 1.35 9.53 34.87
CA GLN A 497 2.36 8.48 34.67
C GLN A 497 3.73 9.08 34.36
N LEU A 498 3.79 10.10 33.50
CA LEU A 498 5.03 10.79 33.17
C LEU A 498 5.65 11.43 34.41
N LYS A 499 4.85 12.13 35.23
CA LYS A 499 5.31 12.72 36.49
C LYS A 499 5.83 11.67 37.47
N ASP A 500 5.16 10.54 37.61
CA ASP A 500 5.64 9.45 38.46
C ASP A 500 6.97 8.87 37.97
N ARG A 501 7.17 8.82 36.64
CA ARG A 501 8.36 8.23 36.02
C ARG A 501 9.60 9.15 36.04
N ILE A 502 9.44 10.43 35.70
CA ILE A 502 10.57 11.37 35.50
C ILE A 502 10.48 12.65 36.34
N GLY A 503 9.55 12.69 37.30
CA GLY A 503 9.46 13.71 38.34
C GLY A 503 9.12 15.10 37.79
N GLN A 504 9.75 16.13 38.37
CA GLN A 504 9.42 17.53 38.11
C GLN A 504 9.62 17.94 36.64
N THR A 505 10.53 17.30 35.91
CA THR A 505 10.74 17.57 34.48
C THR A 505 9.50 17.27 33.62
N ALA A 506 8.56 16.45 34.12
CA ALA A 506 7.28 16.19 33.45
C ALA A 506 6.30 17.37 33.62
N VAL A 507 6.36 18.07 34.76
CA VAL A 507 5.45 19.18 35.09
C VAL A 507 5.65 20.35 34.15
N GLU A 508 6.91 20.69 33.84
CA GLU A 508 7.27 21.75 32.89
C GLU A 508 6.77 21.49 31.47
N ARG A 509 6.49 20.21 31.15
CA ARG A 509 5.98 19.76 29.85
C ARG A 509 4.47 19.47 29.86
N THR A 510 3.81 19.61 31.00
CA THR A 510 2.37 19.37 31.13
C THR A 510 1.62 20.59 30.60
N ILE A 511 1.32 20.59 29.31
CA ILE A 511 0.61 21.67 28.63
C ILE A 511 -0.79 21.17 28.27
N LEU A 512 -1.77 21.55 29.07
CA LEU A 512 -3.18 21.24 28.85
C LEU A 512 -4.01 22.54 28.85
N LEU A 513 -5.03 22.60 28.01
CA LEU A 513 -6.07 23.63 28.06
C LEU A 513 -6.59 23.78 29.51
N PRO A 514 -6.49 24.98 30.11
CA PRO A 514 -6.88 25.21 31.49
C PRO A 514 -8.38 25.08 31.67
N ILE A 515 -8.79 24.55 32.83
CA ILE A 515 -10.20 24.58 33.27
C ILE A 515 -10.35 25.85 34.09
N LEU A 516 -11.10 26.83 33.58
CA LEU A 516 -11.20 28.16 34.20
C LEU A 516 -12.22 28.24 35.34
N THR A 517 -13.06 27.21 35.52
CA THR A 517 -14.14 27.22 36.51
C THR A 517 -14.26 25.87 37.23
N GLU A 518 -14.46 25.89 38.54
CA GLU A 518 -14.95 24.72 39.28
C GLU A 518 -16.47 24.81 39.41
N ALA A 519 -17.18 23.86 38.80
CA ALA A 519 -18.63 23.77 38.90
C ALA A 519 -19.03 22.91 40.12
N SER A 520 -19.44 23.56 41.21
CA SER A 520 -20.19 22.89 42.28
C SER A 520 -21.62 22.61 41.81
N SER A 521 -22.17 21.44 42.13
CA SER A 521 -23.60 21.14 41.92
C SER A 521 -24.52 21.99 42.81
N ARG A 522 -23.95 22.70 43.80
CA ARG A 522 -24.62 23.67 44.68
C ARG A 522 -23.72 24.89 44.85
N PRO A 523 -23.59 25.76 43.82
CA PRO A 523 -22.79 26.97 43.96
C PRO A 523 -23.45 27.94 44.93
N SER A 524 -22.67 28.74 45.66
CA SER A 524 -23.24 29.89 46.38
C SER A 524 -23.81 30.90 45.38
N ILE A 525 -24.69 31.79 45.83
CA ILE A 525 -25.26 32.85 44.97
C ILE A 525 -24.14 33.70 44.34
N SER A 526 -23.09 34.04 45.09
CA SER A 526 -21.96 34.82 44.59
C SER A 526 -21.17 34.09 43.50
N VAL A 527 -20.91 32.78 43.68
CA VAL A 527 -20.25 31.94 42.67
C VAL A 527 -21.13 31.82 41.43
N ALA A 528 -22.44 31.62 41.59
CA ALA A 528 -23.38 31.54 40.47
C ALA A 528 -23.45 32.85 39.66
N MET A 529 -23.44 34.01 40.33
CA MET A 529 -23.39 35.32 39.67
C MET A 529 -22.09 35.53 38.88
N GLU A 530 -20.95 35.12 39.45
CA GLU A 530 -19.66 35.20 38.76
C GLU A 530 -19.61 34.26 37.54
N LEU A 531 -20.05 33.00 37.69
CA LEU A 531 -20.18 32.06 36.57
C LEU A 531 -21.15 32.58 35.48
N THR A 532 -22.25 33.24 35.86
CA THR A 532 -23.19 33.86 34.91
C THR A 532 -22.55 35.00 34.14
N LYS A 533 -21.72 35.82 34.81
CA LYS A 533 -20.96 36.89 34.14
C LYS A 533 -19.92 36.31 33.17
N GLN A 534 -19.24 35.24 33.57
CA GLN A 534 -18.27 34.53 32.73
C GLN A 534 -18.93 33.86 31.52
N ALA A 535 -20.19 33.41 31.63
CA ALA A 535 -20.93 32.79 30.52
C ALA A 535 -21.21 33.73 29.34
N TYR A 536 -21.02 35.05 29.48
CA TYR A 536 -21.04 36.00 28.35
C TYR A 536 -19.74 35.97 27.50
N GLN A 537 -18.70 35.29 27.97
CA GLN A 537 -17.45 35.10 27.25
C GLN A 537 -17.42 33.70 26.62
N LEU A 538 -16.80 33.59 25.45
CA LEU A 538 -16.54 32.30 24.83
C LEU A 538 -15.58 31.50 25.71
N ASN A 539 -15.91 30.24 25.99
CA ASN A 539 -14.98 29.33 26.64
C ASN A 539 -13.73 29.14 25.76
N PRO A 540 -12.53 29.01 26.36
CA PRO A 540 -11.32 28.69 25.62
C PRO A 540 -11.52 27.46 24.75
N GLN A 541 -11.18 27.57 23.47
CA GLN A 541 -11.28 26.48 22.50
C GLN A 541 -9.91 25.83 22.30
N LEU A 542 -9.88 24.52 22.04
CA LEU A 542 -8.62 23.82 21.80
C LEU A 542 -7.91 24.35 20.56
N ILE A 543 -8.65 24.69 19.49
CA ILE A 543 -8.08 25.24 18.26
C ILE A 543 -7.31 26.55 18.51
N ASP A 544 -7.84 27.45 19.33
CA ASP A 544 -7.19 28.72 19.65
C ASP A 544 -5.99 28.50 20.56
N PHE A 545 -6.12 27.58 21.51
CA PHE A 545 -4.98 27.15 22.32
C PHE A 545 -3.85 26.59 21.44
N ILE A 546 -4.14 25.79 20.42
CA ILE A 546 -3.12 25.29 19.48
C ILE A 546 -2.50 26.45 18.67
N ARG A 547 -3.30 27.40 18.15
CA ARG A 547 -2.78 28.58 17.44
C ARG A 547 -1.82 29.41 18.28
N GLU A 548 -2.04 29.47 19.58
CA GLU A 548 -1.17 30.16 20.54
C GLU A 548 0.10 29.37 20.91
N ALA A 549 0.31 28.16 20.39
CA ALA A 549 1.48 27.33 20.73
C ALA A 549 2.81 28.05 20.53
N LYS A 550 2.93 28.90 19.49
CA LYS A 550 4.12 29.74 19.23
C LYS A 550 4.49 30.69 20.38
N THR A 551 3.52 31.04 21.22
CA THR A 551 3.72 31.91 22.41
C THR A 551 4.19 31.12 23.63
N ARG A 552 3.80 29.84 23.73
CA ARG A 552 4.18 28.94 24.82
C ARG A 552 5.52 28.25 24.57
N GLN A 553 5.78 27.92 23.31
CA GLN A 553 6.97 27.20 22.84
C GLN A 553 7.47 27.86 21.55
N SER A 554 8.23 28.94 21.67
CA SER A 554 8.78 29.65 20.52
C SER A 554 9.94 28.87 19.88
N LEU A 555 10.10 29.02 18.56
CA LEU A 555 11.15 28.37 17.77
C LEU A 555 12.05 29.43 17.12
N GLN A 556 13.35 29.15 17.01
CA GLN A 556 14.29 30.04 16.31
C GLN A 556 13.96 30.15 14.82
N ILE A 557 13.65 31.36 14.36
CA ILE A 557 13.34 31.69 12.95
C ILE A 557 14.25 32.80 12.37
N SER A 558 15.29 33.22 13.10
CA SER A 558 16.18 34.28 12.62
C SER A 558 17.05 33.80 11.46
N THR A 559 17.09 34.56 10.37
CA THR A 559 17.95 34.31 9.20
C THR A 559 19.26 35.11 9.23
N SER A 560 19.48 35.92 10.28
CA SER A 560 20.65 36.80 10.37
C SER A 560 21.96 36.02 10.36
N GLY A 561 22.84 36.33 9.41
CA GLY A 561 24.15 35.67 9.26
C GLY A 561 24.11 34.26 8.63
N LEU A 562 22.94 33.77 8.21
CA LEU A 562 22.82 32.49 7.52
C LEU A 562 23.07 32.64 6.02
N ARG A 563 23.66 31.60 5.42
CA ARG A 563 23.70 31.47 3.96
C ARG A 563 22.36 30.95 3.46
N THR A 564 21.98 31.35 2.25
CA THR A 564 20.83 30.78 1.55
C THR A 564 21.24 29.61 0.66
N ILE A 565 20.30 28.71 0.34
CA ILE A 565 20.57 27.63 -0.62
C ILE A 565 20.98 28.16 -2.00
N ASP A 566 20.47 29.33 -2.39
CA ASP A 566 20.86 29.99 -3.64
C ASP A 566 22.33 30.46 -3.63
N GLN A 567 22.86 30.84 -2.46
CA GLN A 567 24.27 31.22 -2.31
C GLN A 567 25.21 30.01 -2.26
N VAL A 568 24.73 28.86 -1.76
CA VAL A 568 25.49 27.60 -1.77
C VAL A 568 25.52 27.00 -3.19
N GLY A 569 24.43 27.15 -3.93
CA GLY A 569 24.23 26.54 -5.24
C GLY A 569 23.75 25.09 -5.13
N TYR A 570 22.98 24.64 -6.12
CA TYR A 570 22.47 23.27 -6.21
C TYR A 570 22.41 22.82 -7.67
N LYS A 571 22.42 21.50 -7.88
CA LYS A 571 22.31 20.91 -9.22
C LYS A 571 20.87 20.56 -9.50
N GLU A 572 20.45 20.82 -10.73
CA GLU A 572 19.17 20.31 -11.23
C GLU A 572 19.22 18.78 -11.38
N PRO A 573 18.07 18.08 -11.22
CA PRO A 573 17.98 16.64 -11.45
C PRO A 573 18.48 16.27 -12.85
N VAL A 574 19.16 15.12 -12.95
CA VAL A 574 19.64 14.61 -14.24
C VAL A 574 18.45 14.19 -15.08
N THR A 575 18.27 14.81 -16.25
CA THR A 575 17.27 14.35 -17.22
C THR A 575 17.78 13.07 -17.88
N HIS A 576 17.10 11.96 -17.66
CA HIS A 576 17.41 10.71 -18.35
C HIS A 576 16.96 10.80 -19.81
N THR A 577 17.89 10.52 -20.74
CA THR A 577 17.58 10.46 -22.17
C THR A 577 16.95 9.12 -22.52
N ALA A 578 15.86 9.13 -23.29
CA ALA A 578 15.31 7.93 -23.89
C ALA A 578 16.37 7.19 -24.72
N GLN A 579 16.29 5.85 -24.75
CA GLN A 579 17.04 5.06 -25.71
C GLN A 579 16.48 5.26 -27.13
N GLY A 580 17.12 4.67 -28.14
CA GLY A 580 16.57 4.64 -29.49
C GLY A 580 15.15 4.08 -29.51
N SER A 581 14.32 4.54 -30.45
CA SER A 581 12.92 4.13 -30.52
C SER A 581 12.75 2.65 -30.82
N MET A 582 11.73 2.03 -30.22
CA MET A 582 11.26 0.71 -30.64
C MET A 582 10.62 0.80 -32.02
N THR A 583 10.98 -0.12 -32.92
CA THR A 583 10.44 -0.15 -34.28
C THR A 583 10.25 -1.59 -34.75
N VAL A 584 9.40 -1.79 -35.74
CA VAL A 584 9.35 -3.03 -36.52
C VAL A 584 10.20 -2.86 -37.77
N ALA A 585 11.26 -3.64 -37.89
CA ALA A 585 12.16 -3.62 -39.03
C ALA A 585 12.52 -5.05 -39.44
N ASN A 586 12.51 -5.34 -40.75
CA ASN A 586 12.66 -6.70 -41.27
C ASN A 586 11.80 -7.71 -40.49
N GLY A 587 10.54 -7.35 -40.19
CA GLY A 587 9.58 -8.08 -39.37
C GLY A 587 10.10 -8.61 -38.03
N TRP A 588 11.04 -7.89 -37.42
CA TRP A 588 11.45 -8.05 -36.03
C TRP A 588 11.06 -6.80 -35.26
N LEU A 589 10.69 -6.97 -34.00
CA LEU A 589 10.63 -5.87 -33.05
C LEU A 589 12.06 -5.57 -32.57
N GLN A 590 12.54 -4.36 -32.82
CA GLN A 590 13.93 -3.99 -32.60
C GLN A 590 14.08 -2.67 -31.84
N ARG A 591 15.21 -2.54 -31.14
CA ARG A 591 15.74 -1.28 -30.62
C ARG A 591 17.23 -1.23 -30.88
N ASN A 592 17.76 -0.10 -31.34
CA ASN A 592 19.19 0.04 -31.68
C ASN A 592 19.71 -1.10 -32.60
N GLN A 593 18.89 -1.51 -33.57
CA GLN A 593 19.15 -2.61 -34.51
C GLN A 593 19.31 -4.01 -33.86
N GLN A 594 18.91 -4.18 -32.61
CA GLN A 594 18.91 -5.46 -31.91
C GLN A 594 17.48 -5.97 -31.77
N VAL A 595 17.27 -7.26 -32.03
CA VAL A 595 15.99 -7.92 -31.72
C VAL A 595 15.72 -7.86 -30.22
N LEU A 596 14.50 -7.46 -29.84
CA LEU A 596 14.08 -7.43 -28.44
C LEU A 596 13.71 -8.84 -27.95
N VAL A 597 14.37 -9.29 -26.88
CA VAL A 597 14.17 -10.58 -26.22
C VAL A 597 14.12 -10.42 -24.70
N GLY A 598 13.40 -11.30 -24.01
CA GLY A 598 13.31 -11.33 -22.55
C GLY A 598 11.96 -11.83 -22.04
N LYS A 599 11.82 -11.92 -20.71
CA LYS A 599 10.61 -12.40 -20.05
C LYS A 599 9.47 -11.39 -20.19
N LYS A 600 8.25 -11.88 -20.35
CA LYS A 600 7.03 -11.14 -20.06
C LYS A 600 6.59 -11.41 -18.62
N THR A 601 6.14 -10.39 -17.91
CA THR A 601 5.40 -10.55 -16.65
C THR A 601 3.97 -10.02 -16.79
N ASP A 602 3.03 -10.68 -16.11
CA ASP A 602 1.63 -10.24 -16.02
C ASP A 602 1.38 -9.55 -14.67
N ILE A 603 0.47 -8.59 -14.68
CA ILE A 603 -0.05 -7.99 -13.45
C ILE A 603 -1.08 -8.89 -12.75
N GLN A 604 -1.31 -8.64 -11.46
CA GLN A 604 -2.44 -9.23 -10.74
C GLN A 604 -3.73 -8.47 -11.03
N TRP A 605 -4.81 -9.16 -11.38
CA TRP A 605 -6.10 -8.51 -11.70
C TRP A 605 -6.87 -8.00 -10.48
N TRP A 606 -6.70 -8.67 -9.34
CA TRP A 606 -7.38 -8.36 -8.09
C TRP A 606 -6.64 -8.95 -6.88
N SER A 607 -6.23 -10.22 -6.90
CA SER A 607 -5.73 -10.90 -5.68
C SER A 607 -4.45 -10.30 -5.06
N SER A 608 -4.56 -9.75 -3.84
CA SER A 608 -3.47 -9.40 -2.88
C SER A 608 -4.05 -8.76 -1.60
N THR A 609 -3.25 -8.44 -0.59
CA THR A 609 -3.64 -7.54 0.51
C THR A 609 -2.48 -6.61 0.84
N ALA A 610 -2.75 -5.47 1.47
CA ALA A 610 -1.70 -4.61 2.01
C ALA A 610 -1.14 -5.12 3.37
N LYS A 611 -1.54 -6.33 3.80
CA LYS A 611 -1.06 -6.93 5.06
C LYS A 611 0.34 -7.54 4.83
N PRO A 612 1.25 -7.46 5.81
CA PRO A 612 2.66 -7.88 5.66
C PRO A 612 2.87 -9.26 5.01
N HIS A 613 2.12 -10.28 5.45
CA HIS A 613 2.25 -11.66 4.94
C HIS A 613 1.94 -11.82 3.43
N SER A 614 1.24 -10.87 2.81
CA SER A 614 0.93 -10.91 1.37
C SER A 614 1.99 -10.21 0.53
N ILE A 615 2.69 -9.21 1.10
CA ILE A 615 3.66 -8.36 0.40
C ILE A 615 4.87 -9.16 -0.09
N GLU A 616 5.33 -10.15 0.68
CA GLU A 616 6.49 -11.00 0.32
C GLU A 616 6.33 -11.76 -1.00
N LYS A 617 5.08 -11.99 -1.44
CA LYS A 617 4.74 -12.73 -2.66
C LYS A 617 4.15 -11.83 -3.75
N ALA A 618 4.17 -10.52 -3.52
CA ALA A 618 3.59 -9.57 -4.45
C ALA A 618 4.38 -9.50 -5.76
N LYS A 619 3.66 -9.19 -6.83
CA LYS A 619 4.25 -8.86 -8.13
C LYS A 619 4.10 -7.36 -8.39
N PRO A 620 5.00 -6.76 -9.19
CA PRO A 620 4.86 -5.38 -9.63
C PRO A 620 3.50 -5.10 -10.26
N HIS A 621 2.92 -3.95 -9.95
CA HIS A 621 1.68 -3.50 -10.56
C HIS A 621 1.67 -1.98 -10.76
N ILE A 622 1.65 -1.52 -12.02
CA ILE A 622 1.83 -0.10 -12.36
C ILE A 622 0.76 0.81 -11.74
N THR A 623 -0.50 0.38 -11.71
CA THR A 623 -1.64 1.22 -11.28
C THR A 623 -2.24 0.81 -9.94
N ARG A 624 -1.49 0.05 -9.13
CA ARG A 624 -1.92 -0.31 -7.77
C ARG A 624 -1.69 0.88 -6.87
N PHE A 625 -2.64 1.13 -5.97
CA PHE A 625 -2.55 2.20 -5.00
C PHE A 625 -2.85 1.69 -3.57
N VAL A 626 -1.88 1.89 -2.69
CA VAL A 626 -2.04 1.80 -1.24
C VAL A 626 -1.78 3.19 -0.67
N PRO A 627 -2.78 3.87 -0.10
CA PRO A 627 -2.65 5.22 0.41
C PRO A 627 -1.48 5.40 1.39
N GLY A 628 -0.53 6.29 1.06
CA GLY A 628 0.60 6.63 1.93
C GLY A 628 1.69 5.57 2.07
N GLU A 629 1.61 4.45 1.35
CA GLU A 629 2.60 3.37 1.44
C GLU A 629 3.17 3.03 0.05
N THR A 630 4.50 3.11 -0.07
CA THR A 630 5.24 2.86 -1.32
C THR A 630 6.15 1.65 -1.18
N GLY A 631 6.21 0.81 -2.22
CA GLY A 631 7.04 -0.37 -2.30
C GLY A 631 6.36 -1.51 -3.08
N LEU A 632 7.11 -2.58 -3.37
CA LEU A 632 6.59 -3.76 -4.06
C LEU A 632 5.36 -4.31 -3.31
N GLY A 633 4.25 -4.50 -4.01
CA GLY A 633 2.99 -4.99 -3.41
C GLY A 633 2.12 -3.94 -2.71
N LEU A 634 2.63 -2.71 -2.58
CA LEU A 634 1.93 -1.54 -2.07
C LEU A 634 1.63 -0.59 -3.24
N THR A 635 1.85 0.72 -3.11
CA THR A 635 2.05 1.57 -4.29
C THR A 635 3.46 1.33 -4.84
N ASP A 636 3.61 0.52 -5.89
CA ASP A 636 4.93 0.21 -6.45
C ASP A 636 5.71 1.46 -6.88
N ASP A 637 7.00 1.54 -6.54
CA ASP A 637 7.95 2.55 -7.05
C ASP A 637 8.38 2.16 -8.47
N LEU A 638 8.05 2.97 -9.47
CA LEU A 638 8.24 2.58 -10.87
C LEU A 638 9.71 2.58 -11.31
N GLU A 639 10.56 3.40 -10.68
CA GLU A 639 12.00 3.36 -10.93
C GLU A 639 12.59 2.03 -10.42
N GLU A 640 12.20 1.60 -9.23
CA GLU A 640 12.61 0.30 -8.66
C GLU A 640 12.07 -0.87 -9.50
N VAL A 641 10.82 -0.78 -9.98
CA VAL A 641 10.24 -1.78 -10.88
C VAL A 641 11.03 -1.87 -12.18
N ALA A 642 11.32 -0.74 -12.84
CA ALA A 642 12.09 -0.72 -14.09
C ALA A 642 13.52 -1.28 -13.90
N ALA A 643 14.19 -0.89 -12.81
CA ALA A 643 15.51 -1.40 -12.46
C ALA A 643 15.48 -2.92 -12.20
N THR A 644 14.49 -3.41 -11.46
CA THR A 644 14.30 -4.83 -11.15
C THR A 644 13.98 -5.65 -12.41
N MET A 645 13.13 -5.12 -13.29
CA MET A 645 12.83 -5.75 -14.57
C MET A 645 14.10 -5.94 -15.40
N LYS A 646 14.90 -4.88 -15.54
CA LYS A 646 16.18 -4.91 -16.26
C LYS A 646 17.17 -5.92 -15.66
N ALA A 647 17.32 -5.90 -14.33
CA ALA A 647 18.20 -6.83 -13.62
C ALA A 647 17.80 -8.31 -13.80
N ASN A 648 16.50 -8.58 -13.92
CA ASN A 648 15.96 -9.94 -14.04
C ASN A 648 15.64 -10.38 -15.48
N GLN A 649 16.05 -9.59 -16.48
CA GLN A 649 15.77 -9.80 -17.90
C GLN A 649 14.27 -9.92 -18.20
N VAL A 650 13.44 -9.15 -17.49
CA VAL A 650 12.02 -8.95 -17.82
C VAL A 650 11.93 -7.80 -18.80
N LEU A 651 11.58 -8.12 -20.05
CA LEU A 651 11.46 -7.16 -21.13
C LEU A 651 10.15 -6.36 -21.04
N SER A 652 9.05 -7.04 -20.71
CA SER A 652 7.72 -6.46 -20.82
C SER A 652 6.82 -6.75 -19.63
N ILE A 653 5.91 -5.83 -19.38
CA ILE A 653 4.79 -5.97 -18.45
C ILE A 653 3.47 -5.90 -19.24
N ASP A 654 2.63 -6.93 -19.08
CA ASP A 654 1.29 -7.03 -19.65
C ASP A 654 0.28 -6.45 -18.68
N HIS A 655 -0.33 -5.31 -19.04
CA HIS A 655 -1.14 -4.50 -18.15
C HIS A 655 -2.55 -4.28 -18.70
N ASN A 656 -3.53 -4.54 -17.85
CA ASN A 656 -4.94 -4.20 -17.99
C ASN A 656 -5.43 -3.50 -16.71
N TYR A 657 -6.58 -2.82 -16.76
CA TYR A 657 -7.19 -2.29 -15.53
C TYR A 657 -7.74 -3.44 -14.64
N GLY A 658 -7.85 -3.18 -13.33
CA GLY A 658 -8.28 -4.16 -12.35
C GLY A 658 -9.70 -4.70 -12.57
N LEU A 659 -9.97 -5.88 -12.02
CA LEU A 659 -11.29 -6.51 -12.13
C LEU A 659 -12.36 -5.70 -11.38
N TRP A 660 -11.98 -5.14 -10.24
CA TRP A 660 -12.77 -4.21 -9.43
C TRP A 660 -11.84 -3.27 -8.68
N TYR A 661 -12.38 -2.12 -8.26
CA TYR A 661 -11.61 -1.07 -7.58
C TYR A 661 -11.11 -1.50 -6.19
N ASP A 662 -11.97 -2.08 -5.34
CA ASP A 662 -11.64 -2.42 -3.95
C ASP A 662 -11.79 -3.91 -3.60
N ARG A 663 -11.10 -4.36 -2.55
CA ARG A 663 -10.97 -5.80 -2.23
C ARG A 663 -12.23 -6.46 -1.65
N ARG A 664 -13.32 -5.73 -1.38
CA ARG A 664 -14.55 -6.35 -0.85
C ARG A 664 -15.17 -7.33 -1.83
N ARG A 665 -15.04 -7.09 -3.15
CA ARG A 665 -15.61 -7.94 -4.21
C ARG A 665 -14.88 -9.26 -4.44
N ASP A 666 -13.84 -9.53 -3.66
CA ASP A 666 -13.18 -10.84 -3.61
C ASP A 666 -14.10 -11.99 -3.21
N ASP A 667 -15.18 -11.67 -2.48
CA ASP A 667 -16.25 -12.60 -2.16
C ASP A 667 -17.04 -13.08 -3.40
N HIS A 668 -16.83 -12.43 -4.56
CA HIS A 668 -17.55 -12.67 -5.81
C HIS A 668 -19.07 -12.50 -5.66
N GLU A 669 -19.50 -11.62 -4.75
CA GLU A 669 -20.91 -11.32 -4.56
C GLU A 669 -21.44 -10.36 -5.62
N ARG A 670 -22.75 -10.37 -5.86
CA ARG A 670 -23.43 -9.52 -6.86
C ARG A 670 -24.31 -8.43 -6.24
N VAL A 671 -24.17 -8.23 -4.94
CA VAL A 671 -24.99 -7.30 -4.16
C VAL A 671 -24.34 -5.92 -4.04
N ARG A 672 -25.17 -4.91 -3.82
CA ARG A 672 -24.74 -3.56 -3.49
C ARG A 672 -24.05 -3.55 -2.12
N ARG A 673 -22.95 -2.81 -1.98
CA ARG A 673 -22.30 -2.57 -0.70
C ARG A 673 -23.08 -1.53 0.11
N ILE A 674 -23.12 -1.71 1.43
CA ILE A 674 -23.91 -0.86 2.32
C ILE A 674 -23.39 0.58 2.40
N ASN A 675 -22.08 0.78 2.19
CA ASN A 675 -21.38 2.06 2.28
C ASN A 675 -20.04 2.03 1.50
N GLY A 676 -19.33 3.16 1.47
CA GLY A 676 -18.02 3.34 0.84
C GLY A 676 -16.81 2.83 1.64
N GLU A 677 -16.97 1.88 2.58
CA GLU A 677 -15.87 1.28 3.37
C GLU A 677 -14.98 0.35 2.52
N VAL A 678 -14.29 0.92 1.54
CA VAL A 678 -13.42 0.23 0.59
C VAL A 678 -12.12 -0.28 1.23
N TRP A 679 -11.57 -1.38 0.72
CA TRP A 679 -10.34 -2.00 1.24
C TRP A 679 -9.18 -1.93 0.24
N PRO A 680 -7.97 -1.51 0.65
CA PRO A 680 -6.78 -1.50 -0.20
C PRO A 680 -6.12 -2.89 -0.28
N PRO A 681 -5.26 -3.16 -1.29
CA PRO A 681 -4.85 -2.26 -2.35
C PRO A 681 -6.01 -1.92 -3.30
N PHE A 682 -6.06 -0.66 -3.73
CA PHE A 682 -6.97 -0.23 -4.79
C PHE A 682 -6.36 -0.55 -6.15
N TYR A 683 -7.14 -1.23 -6.98
CA TYR A 683 -6.79 -1.49 -8.37
C TYR A 683 -7.48 -0.43 -9.21
N GLU A 684 -6.78 0.68 -9.43
CA GLU A 684 -7.35 1.87 -10.02
C GLU A 684 -7.90 1.59 -11.42
N LEU A 685 -9.05 2.19 -11.70
CA LEU A 685 -9.79 2.05 -12.95
C LEU A 685 -9.59 3.31 -13.81
N PRO A 686 -9.71 3.22 -15.15
CA PRO A 686 -9.31 4.31 -16.04
C PRO A 686 -10.24 5.53 -16.06
N PHE A 687 -11.40 5.46 -15.42
CA PHE A 687 -12.43 6.50 -15.43
C PHE A 687 -12.49 7.24 -14.09
N ALA A 688 -12.72 8.55 -14.14
CA ALA A 688 -12.82 9.38 -12.95
C ALA A 688 -14.20 9.22 -12.28
N ARG A 689 -14.19 9.31 -10.96
CA ARG A 689 -15.40 9.48 -10.15
C ARG A 689 -15.92 10.92 -10.23
N THR A 690 -17.21 11.08 -9.93
CA THR A 690 -17.93 12.34 -10.20
C THR A 690 -18.21 13.18 -8.95
N GLY A 691 -18.10 12.59 -7.76
CA GLY A 691 -18.67 13.16 -6.54
C GLY A 691 -20.20 13.18 -6.53
N MET A 692 -20.88 12.56 -7.51
CA MET A 692 -22.32 12.58 -7.67
C MET A 692 -22.95 11.18 -7.69
N GLY A 693 -24.08 11.02 -7.00
CA GLY A 693 -24.77 9.74 -6.87
C GLY A 693 -23.92 8.66 -6.20
N LEU A 694 -24.45 7.45 -6.09
CA LEU A 694 -23.72 6.30 -5.54
C LEU A 694 -23.66 5.17 -6.57
N ALA A 695 -22.47 4.62 -6.77
CA ALA A 695 -22.22 3.36 -7.47
C ALA A 695 -22.48 2.16 -6.55
N TYR A 696 -22.39 0.94 -7.08
CA TYR A 696 -22.68 -0.28 -6.31
C TYR A 696 -21.67 -0.60 -5.20
N ASP A 697 -20.50 0.03 -5.24
CA ASP A 697 -19.47 -0.05 -4.19
C ASP A 697 -19.69 0.96 -3.05
N GLY A 698 -20.68 1.86 -3.16
CA GLY A 698 -20.98 2.87 -2.15
C GLY A 698 -20.16 4.16 -2.24
N LEU A 699 -19.30 4.31 -3.25
CA LEU A 699 -18.63 5.56 -3.60
C LEU A 699 -19.37 6.25 -4.76
N SER A 700 -18.94 7.45 -5.16
CA SER A 700 -19.62 8.17 -6.24
C SER A 700 -19.52 7.49 -7.62
N LYS A 701 -20.49 7.78 -8.50
CA LYS A 701 -20.52 7.19 -9.85
C LYS A 701 -19.37 7.67 -10.71
N TYR A 702 -19.01 6.86 -11.71
CA TYR A 702 -18.04 7.21 -12.74
C TYR A 702 -18.63 8.13 -13.83
N ASN A 703 -17.77 8.93 -14.46
CA ASN A 703 -18.06 9.55 -15.75
C ASN A 703 -17.11 8.97 -16.80
N LEU A 704 -17.64 8.18 -17.73
CA LEU A 704 -16.88 7.50 -18.76
C LEU A 704 -16.26 8.45 -19.82
N THR A 705 -16.56 9.75 -19.75
CA THR A 705 -15.93 10.81 -20.57
C THR A 705 -14.83 11.57 -19.83
N LYS A 706 -14.56 11.20 -18.56
CA LYS A 706 -13.52 11.77 -17.71
C LYS A 706 -12.62 10.65 -17.21
N TYR A 707 -11.33 10.91 -17.17
CA TYR A 707 -10.32 9.87 -16.95
C TYR A 707 -9.63 10.04 -15.61
N ASN A 708 -9.33 8.92 -14.95
CA ASN A 708 -8.62 8.88 -13.67
C ASN A 708 -7.16 9.26 -13.88
N LYS A 709 -6.76 10.43 -13.38
CA LYS A 709 -5.42 10.97 -13.64
C LYS A 709 -4.32 10.12 -13.04
N PHE A 710 -4.52 9.55 -11.84
CA PHE A 710 -3.55 8.64 -11.24
C PHE A 710 -3.29 7.42 -12.13
N TYR A 711 -4.34 6.77 -12.64
CA TYR A 711 -4.20 5.59 -13.51
C TYR A 711 -3.37 5.89 -14.76
N TRP A 712 -3.72 6.96 -15.48
CA TRP A 712 -3.08 7.30 -16.75
C TRP A 712 -1.67 7.88 -16.58
N ASN A 713 -1.45 8.70 -15.55
CA ASN A 713 -0.12 9.25 -15.25
C ASN A 713 0.86 8.15 -14.84
N ARG A 714 0.44 7.17 -14.03
CA ARG A 714 1.30 6.03 -13.63
C ARG A 714 1.70 5.18 -14.82
N LEU A 715 0.77 4.91 -15.74
CA LEU A 715 1.10 4.20 -16.98
C LEU A 715 2.06 5.01 -17.87
N LYS A 716 1.85 6.32 -17.96
CA LYS A 716 2.72 7.22 -18.72
C LYS A 716 4.14 7.26 -18.14
N GLU A 717 4.25 7.40 -16.83
CA GLU A 717 5.53 7.36 -16.10
C GLU A 717 6.28 6.05 -16.37
N PHE A 718 5.59 4.91 -16.28
CA PHE A 718 6.20 3.63 -16.64
C PHE A 718 6.63 3.58 -18.12
N ALA A 719 5.83 4.12 -19.04
CA ALA A 719 6.18 4.16 -20.46
C ALA A 719 7.44 5.02 -20.72
N ASP A 720 7.59 6.15 -20.00
CA ASP A 720 8.78 6.99 -20.05
C ASP A 720 10.01 6.26 -19.51
N LEU A 721 9.88 5.56 -18.37
CA LEU A 721 10.92 4.70 -17.83
C LEU A 721 11.27 3.54 -18.77
N ALA A 722 10.28 2.98 -19.47
CA ALA A 722 10.49 1.93 -20.45
C ALA A 722 11.28 2.43 -21.68
N ASP A 723 11.02 3.66 -22.15
CA ASP A 723 11.80 4.33 -23.19
C ASP A 723 13.26 4.54 -22.75
N GLN A 724 13.50 4.92 -21.49
CA GLN A 724 14.84 5.10 -20.92
C GLN A 724 15.59 3.78 -20.69
N ASN A 725 14.87 2.69 -20.37
CA ASN A 725 15.48 1.43 -19.92
C ASN A 725 15.50 0.30 -20.94
N GLY A 726 14.85 0.46 -22.10
CA GLY A 726 14.78 -0.64 -23.08
C GLY A 726 13.64 -1.63 -22.79
N LEU A 727 12.63 -1.23 -22.02
CA LEU A 727 11.51 -2.08 -21.59
C LEU A 727 10.28 -1.83 -22.49
N ILE A 728 9.22 -2.62 -22.27
CA ILE A 728 7.97 -2.54 -23.03
C ILE A 728 6.75 -2.58 -22.11
N LEU A 729 5.80 -1.67 -22.34
CA LEU A 729 4.44 -1.77 -21.83
C LEU A 729 3.54 -2.43 -22.89
N LEU A 730 3.01 -3.61 -22.59
CA LEU A 730 1.91 -4.20 -23.37
C LEU A 730 0.60 -3.66 -22.77
N HIS A 731 0.00 -2.68 -23.44
CA HIS A 731 -1.17 -1.98 -22.94
C HIS A 731 -2.45 -2.60 -23.51
N GLN A 732 -3.21 -3.28 -22.65
CA GLN A 732 -4.50 -3.86 -22.98
C GLN A 732 -5.57 -2.79 -22.81
N ASN A 733 -6.14 -2.30 -23.92
CA ASN A 733 -7.12 -1.20 -23.86
C ASN A 733 -8.35 -1.62 -23.05
N TYR A 734 -8.84 -2.84 -23.24
CA TYR A 734 -9.99 -3.38 -22.50
C TYR A 734 -9.61 -4.62 -21.67
N PHE A 735 -10.53 -5.00 -20.79
CA PHE A 735 -10.49 -6.26 -20.07
C PHE A 735 -11.82 -6.99 -20.19
N GLN A 736 -11.90 -7.91 -21.16
CA GLN A 736 -13.14 -8.61 -21.54
C GLN A 736 -13.74 -9.45 -20.40
N HIS A 737 -12.90 -9.87 -19.45
CA HIS A 737 -13.30 -10.67 -18.30
C HIS A 737 -14.41 -10.00 -17.43
N ASN A 738 -14.57 -8.67 -17.52
CA ASN A 738 -15.64 -7.94 -16.83
C ASN A 738 -17.02 -8.12 -17.45
N ILE A 739 -17.09 -8.43 -18.74
CA ILE A 739 -18.35 -8.49 -19.51
C ILE A 739 -18.73 -9.93 -19.88
N LEU A 740 -17.80 -10.86 -19.74
CA LEU A 740 -17.97 -12.29 -19.94
C LEU A 740 -17.33 -12.99 -18.75
N GLU A 741 -18.06 -13.91 -18.11
CA GLU A 741 -17.56 -14.96 -17.21
C GLU A 741 -18.35 -15.06 -15.90
N ALA A 742 -18.36 -14.03 -15.06
CA ALA A 742 -19.05 -14.05 -13.78
C ALA A 742 -19.68 -12.71 -13.43
N GLY A 743 -20.88 -12.75 -12.83
CA GLY A 743 -21.66 -11.55 -12.54
C GLY A 743 -20.99 -10.59 -11.57
N ALA A 744 -20.14 -11.10 -10.66
CA ALA A 744 -19.38 -10.28 -9.74
C ALA A 744 -18.44 -9.29 -10.46
N HIS A 745 -17.83 -9.73 -11.56
CA HIS A 745 -16.88 -8.93 -12.35
C HIS A 745 -17.60 -7.73 -13.00
N TYR A 746 -18.87 -7.93 -13.39
CA TYR A 746 -19.71 -6.88 -13.96
C TYR A 746 -20.35 -5.97 -12.90
N THR A 747 -20.45 -6.42 -11.64
CA THR A 747 -21.23 -5.75 -10.58
C THR A 747 -20.72 -4.33 -10.31
N ASP A 748 -19.39 -4.19 -10.17
CA ASP A 748 -18.71 -2.91 -9.90
C ASP A 748 -18.06 -2.32 -11.17
N PHE A 749 -18.34 -2.89 -12.35
CA PHE A 749 -17.74 -2.46 -13.61
C PHE A 749 -18.21 -1.02 -13.96
N PRO A 750 -17.31 -0.08 -14.30
CA PRO A 750 -17.69 1.32 -14.56
C PRO A 750 -18.71 1.48 -15.68
N TRP A 751 -18.67 0.64 -16.71
CA TRP A 751 -19.59 0.73 -17.84
C TRP A 751 -20.99 0.23 -17.53
N ARG A 752 -21.24 -0.38 -16.37
CA ARG A 752 -22.60 -0.76 -15.98
C ARG A 752 -23.46 0.48 -15.72
N THR A 753 -24.70 0.50 -16.21
CA THR A 753 -25.66 1.62 -16.06
C THR A 753 -25.78 2.14 -14.62
N ALA A 754 -25.78 1.26 -13.62
CA ALA A 754 -25.84 1.69 -12.22
C ALA A 754 -24.60 2.44 -11.70
N ASN A 755 -23.44 2.26 -12.33
CA ASN A 755 -22.15 2.74 -11.84
C ASN A 755 -21.65 4.01 -12.55
N ASN A 756 -22.33 4.49 -13.59
CA ASN A 756 -21.96 5.72 -14.30
C ASN A 756 -23.14 6.66 -14.56
N ILE A 757 -22.81 7.85 -15.07
CA ILE A 757 -23.78 8.91 -15.41
C ILE A 757 -24.00 9.08 -16.92
N ASN A 758 -23.49 8.17 -17.75
CA ASN A 758 -23.38 8.35 -19.20
C ASN A 758 -24.50 7.69 -20.02
N GLU A 759 -25.56 7.20 -19.37
CA GLU A 759 -26.75 6.63 -20.04
C GLU A 759 -26.42 5.55 -21.09
N VAL A 760 -25.46 4.68 -20.77
CA VAL A 760 -24.94 3.60 -21.63
C VAL A 760 -25.97 2.56 -22.11
N GLY A 761 -27.15 2.51 -21.48
CA GLY A 761 -28.29 1.72 -21.93
C GLY A 761 -28.22 0.22 -21.63
N PHE A 762 -27.32 -0.25 -20.75
CA PHE A 762 -27.32 -1.64 -20.33
C PHE A 762 -28.49 -1.94 -19.39
N PRO A 763 -29.07 -3.15 -19.45
CA PRO A 763 -30.24 -3.54 -18.66
C PRO A 763 -29.97 -3.55 -17.15
N GLU A 764 -30.97 -3.09 -16.38
CA GLU A 764 -31.06 -3.20 -14.93
C GLU A 764 -32.45 -3.74 -14.53
N PRO A 765 -32.57 -4.62 -13.53
CA PRO A 765 -31.46 -5.30 -12.85
C PRO A 765 -30.65 -6.17 -13.82
N VAL A 766 -29.36 -6.35 -13.53
CA VAL A 766 -28.44 -7.08 -14.43
C VAL A 766 -29.00 -8.48 -14.74
N PRO A 767 -29.08 -8.87 -16.03
CA PRO A 767 -29.60 -10.18 -16.43
C PRO A 767 -28.56 -11.28 -16.23
N TYR A 768 -28.27 -11.62 -14.97
CA TYR A 768 -27.36 -12.72 -14.65
C TYR A 768 -27.92 -14.05 -15.18
N ALA A 769 -27.07 -14.81 -15.87
CA ALA A 769 -27.41 -16.16 -16.31
C ALA A 769 -27.25 -17.12 -15.13
N GLY A 770 -28.38 -17.44 -14.51
CA GLY A 770 -28.43 -18.21 -13.27
C GLY A 770 -27.82 -17.44 -12.10
N ASP A 771 -27.13 -18.17 -11.23
CA ASP A 771 -26.56 -17.66 -9.97
C ASP A 771 -25.10 -17.20 -10.08
N LYS A 772 -24.48 -17.31 -11.26
CA LYS A 772 -23.03 -17.01 -11.40
C LYS A 772 -22.64 -16.23 -12.64
N ARG A 773 -23.24 -16.50 -13.80
CA ARG A 773 -22.68 -16.11 -15.10
C ARG A 773 -23.24 -14.78 -15.61
N ILE A 774 -22.50 -14.17 -16.53
CA ILE A 774 -22.88 -12.92 -17.19
C ILE A 774 -22.42 -12.96 -18.66
N PHE A 775 -23.24 -12.38 -19.54
CA PHE A 775 -23.04 -12.38 -21.00
C PHE A 775 -23.40 -11.00 -21.58
N MET A 776 -22.51 -10.02 -21.42
CA MET A 776 -22.73 -8.64 -21.88
C MET A 776 -21.94 -8.28 -23.15
N ALA A 777 -21.11 -9.19 -23.67
CA ALA A 777 -20.21 -8.88 -24.80
C ALA A 777 -20.95 -8.41 -26.06
N GLU A 778 -22.05 -9.05 -26.47
CA GLU A 778 -22.82 -8.62 -27.64
C GLU A 778 -23.26 -7.15 -27.53
N GLN A 779 -23.81 -6.76 -26.38
CA GLN A 779 -24.29 -5.39 -26.13
C GLN A 779 -23.14 -4.41 -25.96
N PHE A 780 -22.04 -4.84 -25.34
CA PHE A 780 -20.87 -4.00 -25.10
C PHE A 780 -20.13 -3.73 -26.42
N TYR A 781 -20.02 -4.72 -27.29
CA TYR A 781 -19.34 -4.60 -28.59
C TYR A 781 -20.27 -4.11 -29.72
N ASP A 782 -21.51 -3.75 -29.41
CA ASP A 782 -22.43 -3.11 -30.35
C ASP A 782 -22.03 -1.64 -30.58
N VAL A 783 -21.45 -1.40 -31.76
CA VAL A 783 -20.99 -0.09 -32.22
C VAL A 783 -22.03 0.67 -33.04
N GLU A 784 -23.24 0.12 -33.22
CA GLU A 784 -24.37 0.81 -33.85
C GLU A 784 -25.13 1.67 -32.84
N HIS A 785 -25.05 1.34 -31.54
CA HIS A 785 -25.63 2.15 -30.49
C HIS A 785 -24.87 3.49 -30.33
N PRO A 786 -25.49 4.65 -30.57
CA PRO A 786 -24.76 5.92 -30.69
C PRO A 786 -23.94 6.31 -29.45
N ALA A 787 -24.52 6.16 -28.25
CA ALA A 787 -23.83 6.51 -27.01
C ALA A 787 -22.60 5.61 -26.74
N ARG A 788 -22.75 4.28 -26.86
CA ARG A 788 -21.66 3.32 -26.67
C ARG A 788 -20.57 3.50 -27.72
N ARG A 789 -20.94 3.68 -28.99
CA ARG A 789 -20.01 3.99 -30.07
C ARG A 789 -19.14 5.21 -29.76
N ALA A 790 -19.76 6.30 -29.31
CA ALA A 790 -19.04 7.53 -28.97
C ALA A 790 -18.08 7.31 -27.79
N LEU A 791 -18.52 6.59 -26.74
CA LEU A 791 -17.70 6.26 -25.58
C LEU A 791 -16.52 5.35 -25.94
N HIS A 792 -16.74 4.30 -26.73
CA HIS A 792 -15.65 3.43 -27.20
C HIS A 792 -14.65 4.21 -28.04
N ARG A 793 -15.12 5.06 -28.96
CA ARG A 793 -14.23 5.89 -29.77
C ARG A 793 -13.39 6.81 -28.89
N ALA A 794 -14.00 7.50 -27.92
CA ALA A 794 -13.30 8.39 -27.00
C ALA A 794 -12.25 7.63 -26.16
N TYR A 795 -12.62 6.48 -25.62
CA TYR A 795 -11.73 5.66 -24.78
C TYR A 795 -10.56 5.05 -25.55
N ILE A 796 -10.79 4.55 -26.77
CA ILE A 796 -9.72 4.08 -27.65
C ILE A 796 -8.72 5.21 -27.91
N ARG A 797 -9.22 6.41 -28.19
CA ARG A 797 -8.34 7.57 -28.43
C ARG A 797 -7.59 7.99 -27.18
N GLN A 798 -8.20 7.95 -25.99
CA GLN A 798 -7.48 8.16 -24.74
C GLN A 798 -6.32 7.17 -24.56
N CYS A 799 -6.53 5.89 -24.90
CA CYS A 799 -5.47 4.87 -24.86
C CYS A 799 -4.29 5.22 -25.78
N LEU A 800 -4.53 5.89 -26.92
CA LEU A 800 -3.48 6.32 -27.86
C LEU A 800 -2.85 7.64 -27.43
N ASP A 801 -3.68 8.62 -27.07
CA ASP A 801 -3.28 9.99 -26.70
C ASP A 801 -2.34 9.99 -25.50
N ASN A 802 -2.57 9.11 -24.51
CA ASN A 802 -1.73 9.01 -23.33
C ASN A 802 -0.27 8.68 -23.66
N PHE A 803 -0.01 7.92 -24.74
CA PHE A 803 1.32 7.41 -25.09
C PHE A 803 1.82 7.90 -26.45
N LYS A 804 1.21 8.97 -27.01
CA LYS A 804 1.53 9.49 -28.36
C LYS A 804 2.99 9.95 -28.54
N ASP A 805 3.70 10.15 -27.44
CA ASP A 805 5.10 10.59 -27.39
C ASP A 805 6.04 9.48 -26.90
N ASN A 806 5.54 8.27 -26.64
CA ASN A 806 6.32 7.12 -26.21
C ASN A 806 6.58 6.16 -27.36
N SER A 807 7.74 5.49 -27.32
CA SER A 807 8.08 4.44 -28.29
C SER A 807 7.97 3.04 -27.71
N SER A 808 7.91 2.89 -26.38
CA SER A 808 7.95 1.61 -25.67
C SER A 808 6.59 1.00 -25.37
N VAL A 809 5.53 1.41 -26.06
CA VAL A 809 4.16 0.93 -25.83
C VAL A 809 3.67 0.13 -27.03
N ILE A 810 3.14 -1.06 -26.78
CA ILE A 810 2.41 -1.87 -27.75
C ILE A 810 0.94 -1.86 -27.35
N GLN A 811 0.08 -1.41 -28.24
CA GLN A 811 -1.37 -1.34 -28.02
C GLN A 811 -2.03 -2.66 -28.41
N LEU A 812 -2.79 -3.23 -27.48
CA LEU A 812 -3.60 -4.43 -27.68
C LEU A 812 -5.07 -4.11 -27.40
N ILE A 813 -5.97 -4.80 -28.12
CA ILE A 813 -7.40 -4.53 -27.97
C ILE A 813 -7.90 -4.87 -26.56
N SER A 814 -7.61 -6.06 -26.03
CA SER A 814 -8.10 -6.47 -24.72
C SER A 814 -7.35 -7.68 -24.17
N ALA A 815 -7.18 -7.70 -22.85
CA ALA A 815 -6.87 -8.93 -22.12
C ALA A 815 -8.06 -9.90 -22.26
N GLU A 816 -7.75 -11.18 -22.44
CA GLU A 816 -8.72 -12.27 -22.63
C GLU A 816 -9.73 -12.06 -23.76
N TYR A 817 -9.31 -11.47 -24.88
CA TYR A 817 -10.19 -11.12 -25.99
C TYR A 817 -10.65 -12.32 -26.83
N THR A 818 -11.96 -12.51 -26.90
CA THR A 818 -12.65 -13.44 -27.83
C THR A 818 -13.82 -12.73 -28.52
N GLY A 819 -13.74 -11.40 -28.61
CA GLY A 819 -14.77 -10.54 -29.17
C GLY A 819 -14.92 -10.70 -30.70
N PRO A 820 -15.94 -10.03 -31.26
CA PRO A 820 -16.32 -10.20 -32.66
C PRO A 820 -15.44 -9.40 -33.63
N LEU A 821 -15.44 -9.82 -34.90
CA LEU A 821 -14.70 -9.17 -35.98
C LEU A 821 -15.08 -7.69 -36.15
N HIS A 822 -16.37 -7.34 -36.09
CA HIS A 822 -16.82 -5.97 -36.34
C HIS A 822 -16.28 -4.97 -35.31
N PHE A 823 -16.11 -5.40 -34.05
CA PHE A 823 -15.53 -4.54 -33.03
C PHE A 823 -14.01 -4.40 -33.18
N THR A 824 -13.32 -5.48 -33.57
CA THR A 824 -11.89 -5.40 -33.90
C THR A 824 -11.65 -4.47 -35.09
N ALA A 825 -12.50 -4.56 -36.12
CA ALA A 825 -12.49 -3.65 -37.26
C ALA A 825 -12.71 -2.19 -36.84
N PHE A 826 -13.73 -1.94 -36.01
CA PHE A 826 -13.99 -0.60 -35.45
C PHE A 826 -12.80 -0.06 -34.65
N TRP A 827 -12.15 -0.87 -33.82
CA TRP A 827 -10.98 -0.47 -33.05
C TRP A 827 -9.82 -0.02 -33.96
N ILE A 828 -9.54 -0.79 -35.01
CA ILE A 828 -8.51 -0.45 -36.02
C ILE A 828 -8.91 0.81 -36.81
N ASP A 829 -10.17 0.94 -37.19
CA ASP A 829 -10.66 2.08 -37.96
C ASP A 829 -10.50 3.39 -37.14
N VAL A 830 -10.81 3.37 -35.85
CA VAL A 830 -10.58 4.51 -34.94
C VAL A 830 -9.08 4.82 -34.77
N ILE A 831 -8.22 3.80 -34.69
CA ILE A 831 -6.76 4.00 -34.66
C ILE A 831 -6.29 4.68 -35.95
N ASN A 832 -6.76 4.22 -37.11
CA ASN A 832 -6.39 4.81 -38.41
C ASN A 832 -6.83 6.27 -38.53
N GLU A 833 -8.06 6.59 -38.10
CA GLU A 833 -8.54 7.97 -38.00
C GLU A 833 -7.60 8.81 -37.14
N TRP A 834 -7.25 8.32 -35.95
CA TRP A 834 -6.35 9.02 -35.03
C TRP A 834 -4.93 9.20 -35.60
N LYS A 835 -4.38 8.19 -36.30
CA LYS A 835 -3.06 8.27 -36.98
C LYS A 835 -3.07 9.36 -38.05
N VAL A 836 -4.13 9.45 -38.85
CA VAL A 836 -4.29 10.48 -39.88
C VAL A 836 -4.39 11.88 -39.25
N GLU A 837 -5.17 12.02 -38.19
CA GLU A 837 -5.39 13.31 -37.52
C GLU A 837 -4.17 13.83 -36.77
N THR A 838 -3.37 12.94 -36.16
CA THR A 838 -2.25 13.33 -35.28
C THR A 838 -0.87 13.19 -35.92
N GLY A 839 -0.75 12.42 -37.00
CA GLY A 839 0.54 12.07 -37.63
C GLY A 839 1.40 11.11 -36.80
N LYS A 840 0.88 10.57 -35.69
CA LYS A 840 1.60 9.66 -34.80
C LYS A 840 1.42 8.20 -35.25
N SER A 841 2.40 7.35 -34.93
CA SER A 841 2.43 5.94 -35.37
C SER A 841 2.74 5.00 -34.20
N PRO A 842 1.77 4.70 -33.33
CA PRO A 842 1.91 3.73 -32.24
C PRO A 842 2.06 2.33 -32.82
N ILE A 843 2.71 1.43 -32.06
CA ILE A 843 2.84 0.02 -32.42
C ILE A 843 1.55 -0.71 -32.04
N ILE A 844 0.87 -1.28 -33.03
CA ILE A 844 -0.41 -1.97 -32.86
C ILE A 844 -0.20 -3.49 -32.97
N ALA A 845 -0.60 -4.21 -31.92
CA ALA A 845 -0.59 -5.68 -31.92
C ALA A 845 -2.00 -6.25 -32.09
N LEU A 846 -2.18 -7.09 -33.11
CA LEU A 846 -3.39 -7.86 -33.34
C LEU A 846 -3.32 -9.14 -32.52
N SER A 847 -4.07 -9.15 -31.41
CA SER A 847 -4.19 -10.28 -30.47
C SER A 847 -5.65 -10.67 -30.34
N THR A 848 -6.09 -11.60 -31.19
CA THR A 848 -7.49 -12.00 -31.33
C THR A 848 -7.59 -13.50 -31.65
N PRO A 849 -8.78 -14.11 -31.60
CA PRO A 849 -8.98 -15.47 -32.11
C PRO A 849 -8.62 -15.58 -33.61
N LYS A 850 -8.25 -16.79 -34.06
CA LYS A 850 -7.62 -16.99 -35.37
C LYS A 850 -8.47 -16.52 -36.56
N ASP A 851 -9.78 -16.77 -36.52
CA ASP A 851 -10.72 -16.36 -37.57
C ASP A 851 -10.79 -14.83 -37.70
N VAL A 852 -10.83 -14.12 -36.57
CA VAL A 852 -10.81 -12.65 -36.55
C VAL A 852 -9.44 -12.11 -36.98
N GLN A 853 -8.35 -12.72 -36.51
CA GLN A 853 -6.99 -12.36 -36.88
C GLN A 853 -6.78 -12.43 -38.40
N ASP A 854 -7.15 -13.57 -39.00
CA ASP A 854 -6.97 -13.81 -40.43
C ASP A 854 -7.87 -12.91 -41.27
N ALA A 855 -9.11 -12.64 -40.83
CA ALA A 855 -10.01 -11.72 -41.52
C ALA A 855 -9.48 -10.27 -41.54
N ILE A 856 -8.90 -9.79 -40.44
CA ILE A 856 -8.29 -8.45 -40.38
C ILE A 856 -7.04 -8.38 -41.26
N LEU A 857 -6.19 -9.42 -41.24
CA LEU A 857 -4.97 -9.44 -42.04
C LEU A 857 -5.25 -9.58 -43.55
N ALA A 858 -6.39 -10.17 -43.93
CA ALA A 858 -6.84 -10.24 -45.31
C ALA A 858 -7.39 -8.91 -45.87
N ASP A 859 -7.77 -7.96 -45.00
CA ASP A 859 -8.19 -6.61 -45.39
C ASP A 859 -6.96 -5.68 -45.49
N PRO A 860 -6.52 -5.27 -46.69
CA PRO A 860 -5.28 -4.52 -46.85
C PRO A 860 -5.27 -3.17 -46.11
N LYS A 861 -6.44 -2.53 -45.95
CA LYS A 861 -6.54 -1.23 -45.29
C LYS A 861 -6.32 -1.37 -43.78
N ARG A 862 -6.90 -2.42 -43.18
CA ARG A 862 -6.77 -2.67 -41.74
C ARG A 862 -5.46 -3.37 -41.40
N ALA A 863 -5.00 -4.29 -42.23
CA ALA A 863 -3.70 -4.94 -42.09
C ALA A 863 -2.53 -3.94 -42.12
N ALA A 864 -2.65 -2.82 -42.84
CA ALA A 864 -1.64 -1.75 -42.85
C ALA A 864 -1.51 -1.02 -41.49
N ALA A 865 -2.51 -1.12 -40.61
CA ALA A 865 -2.45 -0.54 -39.27
C ALA A 865 -1.77 -1.45 -38.26
N VAL A 866 -1.58 -2.74 -38.58
CA VAL A 866 -1.04 -3.76 -37.68
C VAL A 866 0.46 -3.91 -37.88
N ASP A 867 1.22 -3.75 -36.81
CA ASP A 867 2.68 -3.87 -36.79
C ASP A 867 3.13 -5.24 -36.22
N VAL A 868 2.35 -5.77 -35.28
CA VAL A 868 2.64 -7.03 -34.58
C VAL A 868 1.45 -7.99 -34.70
N ILE A 869 1.72 -9.24 -35.06
CA ILE A 869 0.76 -10.35 -34.99
C ILE A 869 1.06 -11.15 -33.72
N ASP A 870 0.13 -11.17 -32.78
CA ASP A 870 0.33 -11.81 -31.49
C ASP A 870 -0.50 -13.09 -31.36
N ILE A 871 0.19 -14.23 -31.31
CA ILE A 871 -0.43 -15.55 -31.21
C ILE A 871 -0.54 -15.91 -29.72
N ARG A 872 -1.75 -15.75 -29.16
CA ARG A 872 -2.06 -16.20 -27.79
C ARG A 872 -3.42 -16.89 -27.60
N TYR A 873 -4.38 -16.65 -28.49
CA TYR A 873 -5.74 -17.20 -28.38
C TYR A 873 -6.00 -18.44 -29.25
N TRP A 874 -4.98 -18.90 -29.97
CA TRP A 874 -5.04 -20.11 -30.78
C TRP A 874 -3.64 -20.74 -30.87
N HIS A 875 -3.59 -22.05 -31.14
CA HIS A 875 -2.33 -22.75 -31.36
C HIS A 875 -2.52 -24.05 -32.15
N TYR A 876 -1.44 -24.48 -32.81
CA TYR A 876 -1.33 -25.84 -33.32
C TYR A 876 -1.02 -26.80 -32.16
N GLN A 877 -1.80 -27.88 -32.09
CA GLN A 877 -1.64 -28.96 -31.12
C GLN A 877 -0.52 -29.90 -31.58
N GLU A 878 0.01 -30.72 -30.66
CA GLU A 878 1.11 -31.64 -30.94
C GLU A 878 0.83 -32.59 -32.13
N ASP A 879 -0.42 -33.04 -32.27
CA ASP A 879 -0.90 -33.88 -33.38
C ASP A 879 -1.08 -33.12 -34.72
N GLY A 880 -0.79 -31.81 -34.74
CA GLY A 880 -0.89 -30.94 -35.90
C GLY A 880 -2.28 -30.36 -36.16
N SER A 881 -3.30 -30.76 -35.40
CA SER A 881 -4.63 -30.14 -35.45
C SER A 881 -4.60 -28.75 -34.80
N THR A 882 -5.61 -27.91 -35.07
CA THR A 882 -5.64 -26.52 -34.59
C THR A 882 -6.65 -26.35 -33.48
N HIS A 883 -6.23 -25.76 -32.36
CA HIS A 883 -7.15 -25.17 -31.39
C HIS A 883 -7.32 -23.70 -31.75
N ALA A 884 -8.49 -23.34 -32.28
CA ALA A 884 -8.83 -21.99 -32.71
C ALA A 884 -10.27 -21.68 -32.31
N PRO A 885 -10.50 -21.16 -31.10
CA PRO A 885 -11.78 -20.56 -30.71
C PRO A 885 -12.27 -19.58 -31.78
N GLU A 886 -13.58 -19.56 -32.04
CA GLU A 886 -14.19 -18.57 -32.94
C GLU A 886 -14.47 -17.25 -32.18
N GLY A 887 -14.17 -16.13 -32.82
CA GLY A 887 -14.53 -14.81 -32.28
C GLY A 887 -16.03 -14.54 -32.27
N GLY A 888 -16.48 -13.70 -31.34
CA GLY A 888 -17.87 -13.22 -31.30
C GLY A 888 -18.90 -14.26 -30.86
N LYS A 889 -18.48 -15.39 -30.26
CA LYS A 889 -19.40 -16.40 -29.72
C LYS A 889 -19.83 -16.13 -28.28
N ASN A 890 -19.47 -14.98 -27.71
CA ASN A 890 -19.83 -14.57 -26.35
C ASN A 890 -19.37 -15.57 -25.27
N LEU A 891 -18.20 -16.19 -25.46
CA LEU A 891 -17.58 -17.11 -24.51
C LEU A 891 -16.20 -16.59 -24.09
N ALA A 892 -15.91 -16.56 -22.79
CA ALA A 892 -14.58 -16.24 -22.28
C ALA A 892 -13.56 -17.32 -22.71
N PRO A 893 -12.25 -17.02 -22.81
CA PRO A 893 -11.24 -17.98 -23.26
C PRO A 893 -11.34 -19.35 -22.58
N ARG A 894 -11.48 -19.37 -21.26
CA ARG A 894 -11.59 -20.62 -20.49
C ARG A 894 -12.85 -21.44 -20.79
N GLN A 895 -13.91 -20.82 -21.31
CA GLN A 895 -15.16 -21.50 -21.67
C GLN A 895 -15.06 -22.22 -23.03
N HIS A 896 -14.13 -21.82 -23.89
CA HIS A 896 -13.79 -22.56 -25.11
C HIS A 896 -12.95 -23.82 -24.82
N GLY A 897 -12.42 -23.97 -23.59
CA GLY A 897 -11.42 -24.96 -23.24
C GLY A 897 -10.02 -24.55 -23.70
N PHE A 898 -8.98 -25.18 -23.16
CA PHE A 898 -7.58 -24.77 -23.36
C PHE A 898 -6.86 -25.48 -24.52
N GLY A 899 -7.57 -26.31 -25.29
CA GLY A 899 -6.96 -27.23 -26.27
C GLY A 899 -6.02 -28.26 -25.64
N LYS A 900 -5.38 -29.09 -26.46
CA LYS A 900 -4.32 -30.02 -26.08
C LYS A 900 -2.96 -29.31 -26.07
N LYS A 901 -1.93 -29.99 -25.57
CA LYS A 901 -0.53 -29.54 -25.58
C LYS A 901 -0.06 -29.20 -27.00
N THR A 902 0.85 -28.22 -27.10
CA THR A 902 1.61 -27.92 -28.32
C THR A 902 3.01 -28.53 -28.25
N SER A 903 3.79 -28.41 -29.32
CA SER A 903 5.20 -28.81 -29.37
C SER A 903 6.06 -27.73 -30.00
N ALA A 904 7.38 -27.78 -29.78
CA ALA A 904 8.30 -26.78 -30.30
C ALA A 904 8.22 -26.65 -31.84
N LYS A 905 8.03 -27.77 -32.57
CA LYS A 905 7.78 -27.78 -34.03
C LYS A 905 6.51 -27.03 -34.42
N GLN A 906 5.45 -27.16 -33.63
CA GLN A 906 4.16 -26.53 -33.89
C GLN A 906 4.17 -25.03 -33.54
N VAL A 907 4.90 -24.64 -32.50
CA VAL A 907 5.18 -23.22 -32.20
C VAL A 907 6.02 -22.59 -33.30
N TYR A 908 7.09 -23.26 -33.75
CA TYR A 908 7.88 -22.79 -34.89
C TYR A 908 7.02 -22.62 -36.15
N ARG A 909 6.15 -23.60 -36.43
CA ARG A 909 5.19 -23.53 -37.55
C ARG A 909 4.27 -22.32 -37.43
N ALA A 910 3.61 -22.14 -36.29
CA ALA A 910 2.68 -21.04 -36.06
C ALA A 910 3.35 -19.67 -36.30
N VAL A 911 4.55 -19.47 -35.76
CA VAL A 911 5.27 -18.20 -35.94
C VAL A 911 5.76 -18.02 -37.38
N SER A 912 6.41 -19.04 -37.94
CA SER A 912 7.03 -18.94 -39.27
C SER A 912 6.03 -18.81 -40.42
N GLU A 913 4.83 -19.40 -40.31
CA GLU A 913 3.76 -19.25 -41.30
C GLU A 913 3.34 -17.78 -41.45
N TYR A 914 3.05 -17.10 -40.33
CA TYR A 914 2.70 -15.68 -40.36
C TYR A 914 3.89 -14.80 -40.72
N ARG A 915 5.10 -15.16 -40.29
CA ARG A 915 6.32 -14.44 -40.66
C ARG A 915 6.57 -14.47 -42.17
N LYS A 916 6.27 -15.59 -42.83
CA LYS A 916 6.38 -15.74 -44.29
C LYS A 916 5.26 -15.01 -45.04
N ALA A 917 4.03 -15.08 -44.53
CA ALA A 917 2.88 -14.42 -45.15
C ALA A 917 2.95 -12.89 -45.02
N TYR A 918 3.46 -12.38 -43.90
CA TYR A 918 3.52 -10.95 -43.55
C TYR A 918 4.97 -10.53 -43.18
N PRO A 919 5.87 -10.44 -44.17
CA PRO A 919 7.30 -10.25 -43.93
C PRO A 919 7.69 -8.89 -43.33
N ASP A 920 6.80 -7.90 -43.40
CA ASP A 920 6.91 -6.55 -42.83
C ASP A 920 6.50 -6.48 -41.35
N LYS A 921 5.75 -7.47 -40.84
CA LYS A 921 5.20 -7.48 -39.48
C LYS A 921 6.04 -8.31 -38.53
N ALA A 922 6.10 -7.90 -37.27
CA ALA A 922 6.65 -8.74 -36.21
C ALA A 922 5.62 -9.79 -35.79
N VAL A 923 6.09 -10.96 -35.34
CA VAL A 923 5.22 -12.01 -34.80
C VAL A 923 5.65 -12.32 -33.37
N THR A 924 4.72 -12.31 -32.43
CA THR A 924 4.94 -12.70 -31.02
C THR A 924 4.12 -13.95 -30.69
N TYR A 925 4.58 -14.73 -29.72
CA TYR A 925 3.88 -15.92 -29.24
C TYR A 925 3.84 -15.91 -27.72
N HIS A 926 2.62 -15.80 -27.17
CA HIS A 926 2.33 -15.82 -25.74
C HIS A 926 1.25 -16.88 -25.41
N GLY A 927 1.12 -17.90 -26.25
CA GLY A 927 0.21 -19.03 -26.09
C GLY A 927 0.76 -20.15 -25.18
N PRO A 928 0.19 -21.35 -25.26
CA PRO A 928 0.61 -22.49 -24.43
C PRO A 928 2.10 -22.79 -24.49
N ASN A 929 2.68 -23.23 -23.36
CA ASN A 929 4.12 -23.52 -23.22
C ASN A 929 5.05 -22.30 -23.45
N TYR A 930 4.53 -21.08 -23.35
CA TYR A 930 5.36 -19.92 -23.04
C TYR A 930 5.69 -19.91 -21.54
N PRO A 931 6.95 -19.67 -21.13
CA PRO A 931 8.09 -19.27 -21.97
C PRO A 931 8.99 -20.41 -22.45
N GLU A 932 8.67 -21.68 -22.20
CA GLU A 932 9.54 -22.83 -22.47
C GLU A 932 9.94 -22.98 -23.94
N MET A 933 9.12 -22.47 -24.87
CA MET A 933 9.33 -22.57 -26.32
C MET A 933 10.15 -21.42 -26.94
N ALA A 934 10.89 -20.65 -26.14
CA ALA A 934 11.57 -19.42 -26.58
C ALA A 934 12.48 -19.59 -27.81
N TRP A 935 13.29 -20.66 -27.88
CA TRP A 935 14.13 -20.90 -29.05
C TRP A 935 13.33 -21.24 -30.31
N ALA A 936 12.22 -21.98 -30.20
CA ALA A 936 11.36 -22.24 -31.35
C ALA A 936 10.71 -20.95 -31.88
N ILE A 937 10.28 -20.07 -30.98
CA ILE A 937 9.72 -18.75 -31.32
C ILE A 937 10.78 -17.91 -32.04
N PHE A 938 11.96 -17.77 -31.45
CA PHE A 938 13.03 -16.94 -32.00
C PHE A 938 13.53 -17.46 -33.35
N MET A 939 13.80 -18.77 -33.45
CA MET A 939 14.32 -19.35 -34.69
C MET A 939 13.29 -19.33 -35.83
N ALA A 940 11.99 -19.25 -35.52
CA ALA A 940 10.93 -19.04 -36.50
C ALA A 940 10.81 -17.58 -37.00
N GLY A 941 11.63 -16.68 -36.47
CA GLY A 941 11.58 -15.24 -36.76
C GLY A 941 10.69 -14.44 -35.80
N GLY A 942 10.31 -15.01 -34.66
CA GLY A 942 9.42 -14.40 -33.68
C GLY A 942 10.14 -13.49 -32.69
N SER A 943 9.55 -12.33 -32.42
CA SER A 943 10.06 -11.32 -31.50
C SER A 943 9.63 -11.58 -30.05
N MET A 944 10.29 -10.92 -29.09
CA MET A 944 9.98 -11.02 -27.65
C MET A 944 10.06 -12.44 -27.08
N ALA A 945 10.88 -13.31 -27.69
CA ALA A 945 11.16 -14.62 -27.15
C ALA A 945 11.93 -14.50 -25.82
N ASN A 946 11.61 -15.35 -24.84
CA ASN A 946 12.29 -15.37 -23.55
C ASN A 946 13.66 -16.07 -23.64
N LEU A 947 14.61 -15.46 -24.34
CA LEU A 947 15.98 -15.94 -24.47
C LEU A 947 16.91 -15.30 -23.44
N PRO A 948 17.91 -16.03 -22.92
CA PRO A 948 18.97 -15.44 -22.10
C PRO A 948 19.86 -14.55 -22.97
N LEU A 949 20.40 -13.46 -22.42
CA LEU A 949 21.33 -12.59 -23.15
C LEU A 949 22.55 -13.38 -23.67
N VAL A 950 22.73 -13.36 -25.01
CA VAL A 950 23.87 -14.00 -25.69
C VAL A 950 24.93 -12.97 -26.05
N GLY A 951 26.09 -13.04 -25.39
CA GLY A 951 27.18 -12.07 -25.55
C GLY A 951 26.77 -10.62 -25.23
N ASP A 952 27.56 -9.64 -25.68
CA ASP A 952 27.28 -8.20 -25.49
C ASP A 952 26.23 -7.66 -26.51
N GLY A 953 25.23 -8.48 -26.85
CA GLY A 953 24.12 -8.11 -27.74
C GLY A 953 24.39 -8.15 -29.25
N GLU A 954 25.62 -8.44 -29.69
CA GLU A 954 25.96 -8.61 -31.11
C GLU A 954 25.17 -9.76 -31.76
N PHE A 955 24.87 -10.83 -31.01
CA PHE A 955 24.06 -11.96 -31.47
C PHE A 955 22.69 -11.51 -31.98
N TYR A 956 21.99 -10.67 -31.21
CA TYR A 956 20.66 -10.17 -31.60
C TYR A 956 20.72 -9.12 -32.71
N ARG A 957 21.82 -8.39 -32.83
CA ARG A 957 22.05 -7.48 -33.97
C ARG A 957 22.25 -8.27 -35.26
N ALA A 958 22.97 -9.38 -35.20
CA ALA A 958 23.10 -10.29 -36.34
C ALA A 958 21.73 -10.87 -36.73
N ALA A 959 20.99 -11.39 -35.76
CA ALA A 959 19.66 -11.97 -35.99
C ALA A 959 18.66 -11.00 -36.63
N ALA A 960 18.71 -9.71 -36.29
CA ALA A 960 17.86 -8.65 -36.85
C ALA A 960 17.93 -8.51 -38.38
N THR A 961 18.99 -9.07 -39.00
CA THR A 961 19.21 -9.06 -40.46
C THR A 961 18.95 -10.42 -41.13
N MET A 962 18.58 -11.44 -40.34
CA MET A 962 18.42 -12.82 -40.78
C MET A 962 16.95 -13.18 -41.02
N LYS A 963 16.73 -14.21 -41.84
CA LYS A 963 15.42 -14.81 -42.14
C LYS A 963 15.35 -16.25 -41.64
N ALA A 964 14.18 -16.66 -41.17
CA ALA A 964 13.94 -18.01 -40.69
C ALA A 964 13.73 -19.02 -41.83
N GLU A 965 14.43 -20.14 -41.75
CA GLU A 965 14.37 -21.27 -42.68
C GLU A 965 14.44 -22.59 -41.90
N SER A 966 13.87 -23.66 -42.48
CA SER A 966 13.97 -25.01 -41.94
C SER A 966 14.52 -25.94 -43.01
N ILE A 967 15.63 -26.62 -42.72
CA ILE A 967 16.33 -27.53 -43.63
C ILE A 967 16.61 -28.83 -42.88
N GLU A 968 16.11 -29.96 -43.38
CA GLU A 968 16.34 -31.30 -42.79
C GLU A 968 16.08 -31.34 -41.26
N ASP A 969 14.97 -30.76 -40.83
CA ASP A 969 14.55 -30.60 -39.42
C ASP A 969 15.44 -29.66 -38.55
N HIS A 970 16.39 -28.92 -39.13
CA HIS A 970 17.14 -27.88 -38.43
C HIS A 970 16.49 -26.51 -38.58
N TRP A 971 16.38 -25.76 -37.48
CA TRP A 971 15.92 -24.38 -37.50
C TRP A 971 17.09 -23.43 -37.67
N ILE A 972 16.99 -22.56 -38.67
CA ILE A 972 18.09 -21.72 -39.11
C ILE A 972 17.59 -20.28 -39.25
N LEU A 973 18.35 -19.33 -38.69
CA LEU A 973 18.26 -17.92 -39.07
C LEU A 973 19.43 -17.62 -40.00
N LYS A 974 19.15 -17.19 -41.23
CA LYS A 974 20.15 -17.02 -42.29
C LYS A 974 20.18 -15.61 -42.82
N GLY A 975 21.37 -15.04 -42.99
CA GLY A 975 21.61 -13.71 -43.53
C GLY A 975 22.82 -13.67 -44.47
N LYS A 976 23.10 -12.51 -45.06
CA LYS A 976 24.23 -12.34 -45.98
C LYS A 976 25.60 -12.49 -45.31
N GLU A 977 25.69 -12.14 -44.03
CA GLU A 977 26.96 -12.04 -43.28
C GLU A 977 27.11 -13.15 -42.22
N GLY A 978 26.23 -14.17 -42.23
CA GLY A 978 26.27 -15.25 -41.25
C GLY A 978 24.95 -16.01 -41.10
N ALA A 979 24.92 -16.90 -40.10
CA ALA A 979 23.75 -17.71 -39.77
C ALA A 979 23.73 -18.09 -38.29
N ILE A 980 22.56 -18.47 -37.78
CA ILE A 980 22.37 -19.06 -36.45
C ILE A 980 21.64 -20.39 -36.63
N VAL A 981 22.08 -21.44 -35.94
CA VAL A 981 21.46 -22.77 -35.96
C VAL A 981 21.18 -23.25 -34.55
N PHE A 982 19.97 -23.74 -34.32
CA PHE A 982 19.58 -24.37 -33.06
C PHE A 982 19.62 -25.90 -33.19
N GLN A 983 20.25 -26.57 -32.22
CA GLN A 983 20.47 -28.03 -32.17
C GLN A 983 21.06 -28.63 -33.47
N PRO A 984 22.22 -28.15 -33.95
CA PRO A 984 22.82 -28.67 -35.17
C PRO A 984 23.35 -30.10 -35.00
N LYS A 985 23.13 -30.96 -36.00
CA LYS A 985 23.99 -32.14 -36.20
C LYS A 985 25.34 -31.67 -36.75
N VAL A 986 26.39 -31.75 -35.92
CA VAL A 986 27.69 -31.05 -36.05
C VAL A 986 28.46 -31.34 -37.36
N ASP A 987 28.13 -32.39 -38.10
CA ASP A 987 28.92 -32.87 -39.25
C ASP A 987 28.54 -32.26 -40.63
N GLN A 988 27.64 -31.26 -40.69
CA GLN A 988 27.03 -30.81 -41.96
C GLN A 988 26.98 -29.29 -42.24
N LEU A 989 27.80 -28.44 -41.60
CA LEU A 989 27.73 -26.98 -41.86
C LEU A 989 27.85 -26.59 -43.34
N LYS A 990 28.70 -27.27 -44.11
CA LYS A 990 28.83 -27.05 -45.56
C LYS A 990 27.54 -27.38 -46.32
N THR A 991 26.81 -28.41 -45.88
CA THR A 991 25.54 -28.83 -46.49
C THR A 991 24.42 -27.86 -46.13
N LEU A 992 24.41 -27.35 -44.90
CA LEU A 992 23.43 -26.38 -44.43
C LEU A 992 23.66 -24.96 -45.00
N PHE A 993 24.92 -24.63 -45.31
CA PHE A 993 25.33 -23.29 -45.76
C PHE A 993 26.26 -23.29 -46.99
N PRO A 994 25.84 -23.85 -48.14
CA PRO A 994 26.68 -23.94 -49.33
C PRO A 994 27.10 -22.58 -49.91
N GLU A 995 26.33 -21.53 -49.60
CA GLU A 995 26.60 -20.14 -50.02
C GLU A 995 27.59 -19.38 -49.14
N LEU A 996 27.83 -19.81 -47.89
CA LEU A 996 28.80 -19.15 -47.01
C LEU A 996 30.22 -19.59 -47.39
N LYS A 997 30.91 -18.76 -48.18
CA LYS A 997 32.30 -18.99 -48.62
C LYS A 997 33.29 -18.08 -47.90
N GLY A 998 34.43 -18.63 -47.50
CA GLY A 998 35.50 -17.89 -46.82
C GLY A 998 35.58 -18.18 -45.32
N VAL A 999 36.34 -17.34 -44.61
CA VAL A 999 36.62 -17.51 -43.17
C VAL A 999 35.54 -16.81 -42.35
N TYR A 1000 34.93 -17.54 -41.42
CA TYR A 1000 33.92 -17.03 -40.48
C TYR A 1000 34.34 -17.36 -39.04
N ALA A 1001 33.95 -16.50 -38.10
CA ALA A 1001 33.93 -16.83 -36.69
C ALA A 1001 32.68 -17.67 -36.38
N VAL A 1002 32.89 -18.83 -35.77
CA VAL A 1002 31.84 -19.72 -35.29
C VAL A 1002 31.84 -19.67 -33.78
N HIS A 1003 30.72 -19.27 -33.20
CA HIS A 1003 30.50 -19.16 -31.77
C HIS A 1003 29.55 -20.26 -31.32
N TYR A 1004 29.86 -20.86 -30.19
CA TYR A 1004 29.06 -21.90 -29.56
C TYR A 1004 28.39 -21.33 -28.33
N VAL A 1005 27.06 -21.39 -28.30
CA VAL A 1005 26.24 -20.75 -27.26
C VAL A 1005 25.46 -21.84 -26.53
N ASP A 1006 25.50 -21.79 -25.20
CA ASP A 1006 24.60 -22.57 -24.36
C ASP A 1006 23.19 -21.94 -24.42
N PRO A 1007 22.18 -22.64 -24.98
CA PRO A 1007 20.85 -22.09 -25.14
C PRO A 1007 20.13 -21.79 -23.82
N LYS A 1008 20.54 -22.37 -22.69
CA LYS A 1008 19.92 -22.15 -21.36
C LYS A 1008 20.48 -20.92 -20.68
N THR A 1009 21.79 -20.71 -20.76
CA THR A 1009 22.48 -19.64 -20.02
C THR A 1009 22.87 -18.44 -20.89
N GLY A 1010 22.86 -18.60 -22.22
CA GLY A 1010 23.36 -17.60 -23.17
C GLY A 1010 24.89 -17.48 -23.18
N LYS A 1011 25.60 -18.25 -22.37
CA LYS A 1011 27.06 -18.20 -22.28
C LYS A 1011 27.72 -18.73 -23.54
N LEU A 1012 28.77 -18.04 -23.97
CA LEU A 1012 29.68 -18.52 -25.00
C LEU A 1012 30.52 -19.68 -24.44
N LEU A 1013 30.29 -20.88 -24.95
CA LEU A 1013 31.05 -22.09 -24.63
C LEU A 1013 32.43 -22.09 -25.33
N GLY A 1014 32.56 -21.30 -26.40
CA GLY A 1014 33.82 -21.06 -27.09
C GLY A 1014 33.57 -20.48 -28.48
N SER A 1015 34.66 -20.17 -29.18
CA SER A 1015 34.63 -19.81 -30.59
C SER A 1015 35.78 -20.44 -31.36
N GLU A 1016 35.64 -20.52 -32.68
CA GLU A 1016 36.71 -20.88 -33.61
C GLU A 1016 36.59 -20.05 -34.90
N ARG A 1017 37.70 -19.90 -35.63
CA ARG A 1017 37.69 -19.32 -36.98
C ARG A 1017 37.93 -20.43 -37.99
N ILE A 1018 36.95 -20.70 -38.83
CA ILE A 1018 37.04 -21.77 -39.84
C ILE A 1018 36.68 -21.24 -41.22
N ASN A 1019 37.27 -21.85 -42.23
CA ASN A 1019 36.78 -21.71 -43.59
C ASN A 1019 35.56 -22.64 -43.77
N VAL A 1020 34.34 -22.08 -43.76
CA VAL A 1020 33.07 -22.84 -43.66
C VAL A 1020 32.87 -23.76 -44.87
N ASP A 1021 33.45 -23.45 -46.04
CA ASP A 1021 33.37 -24.27 -47.25
C ASP A 1021 34.42 -25.40 -47.34
N LYS A 1022 35.47 -25.34 -46.52
CA LYS A 1022 36.64 -26.24 -46.60
C LYS A 1022 36.96 -27.02 -45.33
N GLN A 1023 36.52 -26.58 -44.16
CA GLN A 1023 36.91 -27.14 -42.87
C GLN A 1023 35.68 -27.58 -42.05
N PRO A 1024 35.70 -28.78 -41.44
CA PRO A 1024 34.68 -29.18 -40.47
C PRO A 1024 34.88 -28.41 -39.14
N LEU A 1025 33.84 -28.42 -38.29
CA LEU A 1025 33.93 -27.89 -36.93
C LEU A 1025 34.96 -28.67 -36.11
N SER A 1026 35.90 -27.98 -35.48
CA SER A 1026 36.98 -28.64 -34.73
C SER A 1026 36.59 -28.93 -33.28
N LYS A 1027 35.65 -28.16 -32.72
CA LYS A 1027 35.15 -28.32 -31.35
C LYS A 1027 33.94 -29.25 -31.30
N LYS A 1028 34.03 -30.28 -30.44
CA LYS A 1028 32.93 -31.19 -30.13
C LYS A 1028 32.40 -30.89 -28.72
N PHE A 1029 31.09 -30.83 -28.58
CA PHE A 1029 30.41 -30.64 -27.30
C PHE A 1029 29.58 -31.88 -26.97
N ASN A 1030 29.60 -32.31 -25.71
CA ASN A 1030 28.84 -33.48 -25.24
C ASN A 1030 27.35 -33.18 -24.97
N THR A 1031 26.85 -32.01 -25.38
CA THR A 1031 25.45 -31.61 -25.23
C THR A 1031 24.74 -31.65 -26.58
N SER A 1032 23.52 -32.19 -26.60
CA SER A 1032 22.62 -32.11 -27.75
C SER A 1032 21.97 -30.73 -27.91
N ASP A 1033 21.93 -29.94 -26.83
CA ASP A 1033 21.37 -28.60 -26.80
C ASP A 1033 22.49 -27.58 -27.02
N LEU A 1034 22.65 -27.13 -28.26
CA LEU A 1034 23.69 -26.20 -28.69
C LEU A 1034 23.13 -25.20 -29.69
N VAL A 1035 23.53 -23.94 -29.57
CA VAL A 1035 23.33 -22.92 -30.60
C VAL A 1035 24.67 -22.60 -31.26
N ILE A 1036 24.71 -22.67 -32.58
CA ILE A 1036 25.87 -22.26 -33.38
C ILE A 1036 25.56 -20.92 -34.03
N TRP A 1037 26.38 -19.91 -33.75
CA TRP A 1037 26.30 -18.59 -34.38
C TRP A 1037 27.54 -18.36 -35.26
N ILE A 1038 27.31 -18.29 -36.56
CA ILE A 1038 28.32 -18.04 -37.60
C ILE A 1038 28.27 -16.56 -37.96
N SER A 1039 29.41 -15.88 -37.91
CA SER A 1039 29.53 -14.47 -38.26
C SER A 1039 30.80 -14.20 -39.07
N LYS A 1040 30.74 -13.30 -40.06
CA LYS A 1040 31.86 -13.00 -40.96
C LYS A 1040 32.92 -12.06 -40.36
N ARG A 1041 32.81 -11.70 -39.09
CA ARG A 1041 33.68 -10.70 -38.44
C ARG A 1041 35.04 -11.25 -37.99
#